data_AF-A0A929XUA3-F1
#
_entry.id   AF-A0A929XUA3-F1
#
_cell.length_a   1.000
_cell.length_b   1.000
_cell.length_c   1.000
_cell.angle_alpha   90.00
_cell.angle_beta   90.00
_cell.angle_gamma   90.00
#
_symmetry.space_group_name_H-M   'P 1'
#
loop_
_entity.id
_entity.type
_entity.pdbx_description
1 polymer ?
#
loop_
_entity_poly.entity_id
_entity_poly.type
_entity_poly.pdbx_seq_one_letter_code
_entity_poly.pdbx_strand_id
1 'polypeptide(L)'
;MRKAQKDRILSLASEYYEALNQIEEYYKQQNFEMCEELLAVCQEGAIAIGKQLEKEQEKEEERGVSRIVPLLEDFCEALFCFSNLLESANAAEVDQKLQRLRTRWQEVQRLIEEDIKVVLEIVFLPYKASMWDSLESIYLAASQDPDCHAVVVPIPYYNRKSDGSLGDKHYEIAEFPPEIPCISYENYDFVQEFPDVIYIHNPYDGGNLVSSVDPYFYSKNLKKLCRRLVYVPYYTCAGGANSFDYLLSAYFHVDYIVVQSSRFLSFFTKVDGEKKCLVTGSPKFDKIAQLNKSKVPIPPDWKKKISSKKAVILNTSVDDVLQGTVNFLHKLDYIFATFRDRADFCLIWRPHPLLGQTFQSMRTDFYLEFEKRKEQYRKEGWGIYDETPIPEYTLAIADRYIGGGGSSLTTMFGAQGKPVFILNYQIDSLPNQTDYLGSLLSGRYDELEEKYIVAEGNQLFEKKEDGTYHFVYRLLEESMKGYSRAVEREKKIYVFPLHYLEIVVIEENHEMRKISLRPHHVVYRFFLDSIRIGEYIFLIPVEYPYLVRFDLRNEEIKYLEMEGGFFGDYTVHDNIKNVAHCIYENYMIIASPVKSYFMAVDYEAMEVESVLPGGVEYGGFSCIATDLERSRIWFLPSSGHFVGCWDPMRGDVKTFDYFLKKESVHSGKESLKAKELSFFSLVVSPKGVLLASKDGQHFLLFDCQTEKFHRWTPLFSVPSHPQSCYYACPISGVLFRHISDEAGSQQLHGTIRYFSMPDRKLYAISEDLKSYKEIPIQFLSNDLKEHCYGFARHAPWRRYGCYEDAFHTLPAFLDGTLPGSSFDSVKAIQDYQEIIENADGTCGQKTHEAVKNILLNQSKGRR
;
A
#
# COMPACT_ATOMS: atom_id res chain seq x y z
N MET A 1 -30.27 -24.63 17.84
CA MET A 1 -31.05 -23.46 17.34
C MET A 1 -30.14 -22.28 16.93
N ARG A 2 -30.50 -21.47 15.91
CA ARG A 2 -29.72 -20.27 15.51
C ARG A 2 -29.76 -19.14 16.54
N LYS A 3 -28.67 -18.40 16.72
CA LYS A 3 -28.57 -17.34 17.74
C LYS A 3 -29.63 -16.25 17.60
N ALA A 4 -29.86 -15.74 16.40
CA ALA A 4 -30.88 -14.70 16.17
C ALA A 4 -32.31 -15.19 16.50
N GLN A 5 -32.59 -16.48 16.32
CA GLN A 5 -33.87 -17.07 16.73
C GLN A 5 -33.95 -17.16 18.26
N LYS A 6 -32.89 -17.66 18.92
CA LYS A 6 -32.82 -17.74 20.39
C LYS A 6 -32.95 -16.36 21.04
N ASP A 7 -32.25 -15.36 20.51
CA ASP A 7 -32.30 -13.97 21.00
C ASP A 7 -33.71 -13.37 20.82
N ARG A 8 -34.40 -13.66 19.71
CA ARG A 8 -35.81 -13.26 19.53
C ARG A 8 -36.72 -13.89 20.58
N ILE A 9 -36.57 -15.18 20.85
CA ILE A 9 -37.33 -15.88 21.89
C ILE A 9 -37.03 -15.28 23.28
N LEU A 10 -35.77 -14.97 23.59
CA LEU A 10 -35.38 -14.36 24.86
C LEU A 10 -35.85 -12.89 24.99
N SER A 11 -35.87 -12.13 23.90
CA SER A 11 -36.43 -10.76 23.87
C SER A 11 -37.92 -10.79 24.16
N LEU A 12 -38.67 -11.65 23.46
CA LEU A 12 -40.08 -11.89 23.77
C LEU A 12 -40.24 -12.29 25.24
N ALA A 13 -39.36 -13.16 25.76
CA ALA A 13 -39.38 -13.57 27.16
C ALA A 13 -39.20 -12.42 28.16
N SER A 14 -38.42 -11.38 27.83
CA SER A 14 -38.33 -10.19 28.69
C SER A 14 -39.61 -9.35 28.69
N GLU A 15 -40.32 -9.28 27.57
CA GLU A 15 -41.59 -8.54 27.43
C GLU A 15 -42.73 -9.20 28.25
N TYR A 16 -42.69 -10.51 28.47
CA TYR A 16 -43.68 -11.22 29.30
C TYR A 16 -43.70 -10.75 30.76
N TYR A 17 -42.55 -10.39 31.33
CA TYR A 17 -42.51 -9.91 32.71
C TYR A 17 -43.22 -8.55 32.84
N GLU A 18 -43.03 -7.68 31.85
CA GLU A 18 -43.72 -6.40 31.76
C GLU A 18 -45.23 -6.59 31.51
N ALA A 19 -45.60 -7.51 30.62
CA ALA A 19 -47.00 -7.84 30.35
C ALA A 19 -47.73 -8.34 31.62
N LEU A 20 -47.10 -9.23 32.41
CA LEU A 20 -47.68 -9.71 33.67
C LEU A 20 -47.85 -8.60 34.71
N ASN A 21 -46.93 -7.63 34.76
CA ASN A 21 -47.07 -6.46 35.65
C ASN A 21 -48.21 -5.53 35.17
N GLN A 22 -48.36 -5.36 33.86
CA GLN A 22 -49.42 -4.56 33.29
C GLN A 22 -50.80 -5.19 33.49
N ILE A 23 -50.90 -6.52 33.44
CA ILE A 23 -52.13 -7.27 33.78
C ILE A 23 -52.54 -7.03 35.23
N GLU A 24 -51.57 -7.03 36.17
CA GLU A 24 -51.84 -6.72 37.58
C GLU A 24 -52.44 -5.32 37.76
N GLU A 25 -51.95 -4.34 37.00
CA GLU A 25 -52.41 -2.95 37.04
C GLU A 25 -53.81 -2.79 36.41
N TYR A 26 -54.06 -3.39 35.25
CA TYR A 26 -55.40 -3.39 34.64
C TYR A 26 -56.44 -4.06 35.53
N TYR A 27 -56.05 -5.13 36.24
CA TYR A 27 -56.92 -5.79 37.21
C TYR A 27 -57.29 -4.86 38.38
N LYS A 28 -56.32 -4.13 38.95
CA LYS A 28 -56.56 -3.13 40.02
C LYS A 28 -57.50 -2.01 39.56
N GLN A 29 -57.44 -1.67 38.27
CA GLN A 29 -58.31 -0.67 37.65
C GLN A 29 -59.69 -1.23 37.23
N GLN A 30 -59.97 -2.52 37.49
CA GLN A 30 -61.18 -3.24 37.06
C GLN A 30 -61.39 -3.23 35.54
N ASN A 31 -60.32 -3.10 34.76
CA ASN A 31 -60.36 -3.15 33.30
C ASN A 31 -60.14 -4.59 32.81
N PHE A 32 -61.16 -5.43 33.01
CA PHE A 32 -61.09 -6.87 32.71
C PHE A 32 -60.91 -7.17 31.22
N GLU A 33 -61.51 -6.34 30.35
CA GLU A 33 -61.35 -6.44 28.89
C GLU A 33 -59.88 -6.37 28.48
N MET A 34 -59.14 -5.37 28.98
CA MET A 34 -57.70 -5.25 28.71
C MET A 34 -56.86 -6.37 29.33
N CYS A 35 -57.28 -6.92 30.48
CA CYS A 35 -56.64 -8.10 31.08
C CYS A 35 -56.79 -9.33 30.18
N GLU A 36 -58.00 -9.58 29.68
CA GLU A 36 -58.28 -10.70 28.77
C GLU A 36 -57.50 -10.57 27.46
N GLU A 37 -57.49 -9.37 26.86
CA GLU A 37 -56.71 -9.09 25.64
C GLU A 37 -55.22 -9.38 25.85
N LEU A 38 -54.62 -8.86 26.93
CA LEU A 38 -53.18 -9.03 27.17
C LEU A 38 -52.82 -10.47 27.57
N LEU A 39 -53.70 -11.19 28.26
CA LEU A 39 -53.53 -12.63 28.53
C LEU A 39 -53.61 -13.46 27.25
N ALA A 40 -54.52 -13.13 26.33
CA ALA A 40 -54.63 -13.78 25.03
C ALA A 40 -53.36 -13.55 24.20
N VAL A 41 -52.85 -12.32 24.14
CA VAL A 41 -51.57 -11.99 23.49
C VAL A 41 -50.41 -12.80 24.09
N CYS A 42 -50.34 -12.89 25.43
CA CYS A 42 -49.36 -13.72 26.12
C CYS A 42 -49.47 -15.20 25.73
N GLN A 43 -50.69 -15.72 25.60
CA GLN A 43 -50.93 -17.12 25.23
C GLN A 43 -50.52 -17.39 23.78
N GLU A 44 -50.89 -16.51 22.84
CA GLU A 44 -50.50 -16.61 21.43
C GLU A 44 -48.98 -16.58 21.25
N GLY A 45 -48.28 -15.71 21.96
CA GLY A 45 -46.82 -15.64 21.92
C GLY A 45 -46.16 -16.93 22.44
N ALA A 46 -46.69 -17.55 23.49
CA ALA A 46 -46.15 -18.77 24.08
C ALA A 46 -46.34 -19.96 23.13
N ILE A 47 -47.50 -20.03 22.46
CA ILE A 47 -47.77 -20.99 21.40
C ILE A 47 -46.83 -20.79 20.21
N ALA A 48 -46.57 -19.54 19.81
CA ALA A 48 -45.65 -19.25 18.71
C ALA A 48 -44.22 -19.71 19.03
N ILE A 49 -43.75 -19.48 20.27
CA ILE A 49 -42.46 -19.97 20.76
C ILE A 49 -42.43 -21.50 20.75
N GLY A 50 -43.48 -22.16 21.25
CA GLY A 50 -43.60 -23.63 21.25
C GLY A 50 -43.49 -24.23 19.84
N LYS A 51 -44.29 -23.73 18.90
CA LYS A 51 -44.27 -24.16 17.49
C LYS A 51 -42.89 -23.95 16.84
N GLN A 52 -42.21 -22.85 17.18
CA GLN A 52 -40.89 -22.57 16.65
C GLN A 52 -39.83 -23.55 17.22
N LEU A 53 -39.93 -23.89 18.50
CA LEU A 53 -39.06 -24.88 19.14
C LEU A 53 -39.26 -26.29 18.55
N GLU A 54 -40.51 -26.71 18.34
CA GLU A 54 -40.84 -28.01 17.74
C GLU A 54 -40.29 -28.16 16.32
N LYS A 55 -40.38 -27.10 15.50
CA LYS A 55 -39.86 -27.10 14.12
C LYS A 55 -38.34 -27.27 14.05
N GLU A 56 -37.61 -26.82 15.07
CA GLU A 56 -36.16 -27.02 15.18
C GLU A 56 -35.82 -28.44 15.69
N GLN A 57 -36.74 -29.08 16.42
CA GLN A 57 -36.59 -30.43 16.99
C GLN A 57 -36.70 -31.55 15.95
N GLU A 58 -37.39 -31.32 14.82
CA GLU A 58 -37.45 -32.26 13.70
C GLU A 58 -36.09 -32.47 13.00
N LYS A 59 -35.08 -31.64 13.32
CA LYS A 59 -33.78 -31.64 12.64
C LYS A 59 -32.64 -32.29 13.43
N GLU A 60 -32.72 -32.43 14.75
CA GLU A 60 -31.72 -33.09 15.61
C GLU A 60 -32.30 -33.44 17.00
N GLU A 61 -31.80 -34.51 17.65
CA GLU A 61 -32.16 -34.92 19.03
C GLU A 61 -31.64 -33.89 20.08
N GLU A 62 -32.08 -32.64 20.03
CA GLU A 62 -31.78 -31.64 21.05
C GLU A 62 -32.55 -31.99 22.35
N ARG A 63 -31.83 -32.57 23.32
CA ARG A 63 -32.33 -33.00 24.66
C ARG A 63 -33.02 -31.90 25.48
N GLY A 64 -32.91 -30.62 25.10
CA GLY A 64 -33.51 -29.48 25.80
C GLY A 64 -34.95 -29.17 25.38
N VAL A 65 -35.26 -29.28 24.09
CA VAL A 65 -36.57 -28.86 23.54
C VAL A 65 -37.72 -29.72 24.09
N SER A 66 -37.47 -31.01 24.34
CA SER A 66 -38.50 -31.94 24.85
C SER A 66 -38.96 -31.62 26.27
N ARG A 67 -38.23 -30.76 27.01
CA ARG A 67 -38.59 -30.30 28.35
C ARG A 67 -39.28 -28.95 28.34
N ILE A 68 -38.97 -28.10 27.35
CA ILE A 68 -39.47 -26.72 27.27
C ILE A 68 -40.90 -26.70 26.73
N VAL A 69 -41.23 -27.52 25.73
CA VAL A 69 -42.58 -27.56 25.13
C VAL A 69 -43.67 -27.90 26.17
N PRO A 70 -43.54 -28.94 27.02
CA PRO A 70 -44.53 -29.21 28.06
C PRO A 70 -44.69 -28.06 29.07
N LEU A 71 -43.61 -27.35 29.39
CA LEU A 71 -43.68 -26.19 30.31
C LEU A 71 -44.39 -25.00 29.67
N LEU A 72 -44.25 -24.81 28.35
CA LEU A 72 -45.00 -23.82 27.58
C LEU A 72 -46.49 -24.19 27.52
N GLU A 73 -46.82 -25.47 27.31
CA GLU A 73 -48.21 -25.96 27.35
C GLU A 73 -48.84 -25.73 28.73
N ASP A 74 -48.13 -26.09 29.81
CA ASP A 74 -48.55 -25.83 31.19
C ASP A 74 -48.72 -24.33 31.47
N PHE A 75 -47.88 -23.47 30.88
CA PHE A 75 -47.99 -22.03 31.00
C PHE A 75 -49.22 -21.49 30.25
N CYS A 76 -49.47 -21.94 29.02
CA CYS A 76 -50.67 -21.60 28.25
C CYS A 76 -51.97 -22.02 28.97
N GLU A 77 -51.98 -23.19 29.59
CA GLU A 77 -53.12 -23.68 30.39
C GLU A 77 -53.35 -22.79 31.62
N ALA A 78 -52.27 -22.35 32.28
CA ALA A 78 -52.39 -21.44 33.42
C ALA A 78 -52.93 -20.06 33.03
N LEU A 79 -52.55 -19.53 31.85
CA LEU A 79 -53.10 -18.28 31.31
C LEU A 79 -54.61 -18.42 31.05
N PHE A 80 -55.05 -19.50 30.41
CA PHE A 80 -56.46 -19.76 30.14
C PHE A 80 -57.29 -19.96 31.42
N CYS A 81 -56.75 -20.71 32.39
CA CYS A 81 -57.39 -20.85 33.69
C CYS A 81 -57.51 -19.51 34.41
N PHE A 82 -56.56 -18.59 34.20
CA PHE A 82 -56.58 -17.28 34.83
C PHE A 82 -57.61 -16.36 34.17
N SER A 83 -57.72 -16.35 32.83
CA SER A 83 -58.72 -15.54 32.13
C SER A 83 -60.16 -15.90 32.55
N ASN A 84 -60.47 -17.18 32.67
CA ASN A 84 -61.81 -17.65 33.09
C ASN A 84 -62.19 -17.28 34.54
N LEU A 85 -61.25 -16.80 35.34
CA LEU A 85 -61.46 -16.49 36.75
C LEU A 85 -61.44 -14.98 37.03
N LEU A 86 -61.11 -14.13 36.05
CA LEU A 86 -60.89 -12.69 36.24
C LEU A 86 -62.06 -11.97 36.93
N GLU A 87 -63.30 -12.29 36.57
CA GLU A 87 -64.49 -11.64 37.13
C GLU A 87 -64.91 -12.20 38.51
N SER A 88 -64.43 -13.38 38.88
CA SER A 88 -64.89 -14.13 40.06
C SER A 88 -63.84 -14.27 41.17
N ALA A 89 -62.58 -13.96 40.87
CA ALA A 89 -61.45 -14.10 41.78
C ALA A 89 -61.31 -12.90 42.73
N ASN A 90 -60.81 -13.14 43.93
CA ASN A 90 -60.39 -12.05 44.83
C ASN A 90 -58.93 -11.62 44.55
N ALA A 91 -58.53 -10.45 45.04
CA ALA A 91 -57.19 -9.89 44.80
C ALA A 91 -56.05 -10.83 45.24
N ALA A 92 -56.21 -11.59 46.32
CA ALA A 92 -55.18 -12.52 46.80
C ALA A 92 -55.02 -13.74 45.88
N GLU A 93 -56.12 -14.23 45.29
CA GLU A 93 -56.09 -15.31 44.29
C GLU A 93 -55.41 -14.87 43.00
N VAL A 94 -55.65 -13.62 42.58
CA VAL A 94 -55.04 -13.01 41.39
C VAL A 94 -53.53 -12.85 41.57
N ASP A 95 -53.08 -12.28 42.69
CA ASP A 95 -51.66 -12.16 43.01
C ASP A 95 -50.98 -13.54 43.03
N GLN A 96 -51.63 -14.55 43.63
CA GLN A 96 -51.09 -15.91 43.66
C GLN A 96 -50.95 -16.51 42.26
N LYS A 97 -51.92 -16.26 41.36
CA LYS A 97 -51.89 -16.75 39.98
C LYS A 97 -50.83 -16.05 39.14
N LEU A 98 -50.74 -14.73 39.23
CA LEU A 98 -49.70 -13.94 38.57
C LEU A 98 -48.30 -14.36 39.03
N GLN A 99 -48.10 -14.60 40.33
CA GLN A 99 -46.82 -15.08 40.83
C GLN A 99 -46.47 -16.47 40.30
N ARG A 100 -47.44 -17.38 40.18
CA ARG A 100 -47.23 -18.69 39.56
C ARG A 100 -46.86 -18.57 38.08
N LEU A 101 -47.51 -17.66 37.33
CA LEU A 101 -47.19 -17.39 35.93
C LEU A 101 -45.75 -16.85 35.80
N ARG A 102 -45.35 -15.90 36.65
CA ARG A 102 -43.97 -15.38 36.72
C ARG A 102 -42.96 -16.51 36.95
N THR A 103 -43.19 -17.38 37.94
CA THR A 103 -42.28 -18.50 38.25
C THR A 103 -42.17 -19.49 37.09
N ARG A 104 -43.30 -19.88 36.48
CA ARG A 104 -43.31 -20.81 35.33
C ARG A 104 -42.56 -20.22 34.14
N TRP A 105 -42.77 -18.94 33.87
CA TRP A 105 -42.08 -18.26 32.79
C TRP A 105 -40.58 -18.14 33.03
N GLN A 106 -40.15 -17.83 34.27
CA GLN A 106 -38.74 -17.81 34.65
C GLN A 106 -38.06 -19.17 34.44
N GLU A 107 -38.76 -20.27 34.72
CA GLU A 107 -38.25 -21.61 34.48
C GLU A 107 -38.11 -21.91 32.98
N VAL A 108 -39.12 -21.55 32.17
CA VAL A 108 -39.05 -21.62 30.70
C VAL A 108 -37.86 -20.82 30.17
N GLN A 109 -37.71 -19.57 30.60
CA GLN A 109 -36.60 -18.71 30.18
C GLN A 109 -35.24 -19.30 30.57
N ARG A 110 -35.08 -19.78 31.81
CA ARG A 110 -33.84 -20.43 32.27
C ARG A 110 -33.48 -21.64 31.41
N LEU A 111 -34.46 -22.51 31.12
CA LEU A 111 -34.20 -23.69 30.29
C LEU A 111 -33.90 -23.31 28.83
N ILE A 112 -34.55 -22.29 28.28
CA ILE A 112 -34.18 -21.74 26.97
C ILE A 112 -32.72 -21.24 27.00
N GLU A 113 -32.31 -20.53 28.04
CA GLU A 113 -30.94 -20.03 28.19
C GLU A 113 -29.91 -21.16 28.31
N GLU A 114 -30.16 -22.16 29.16
CA GLU A 114 -29.21 -23.21 29.53
C GLU A 114 -29.20 -24.41 28.58
N ASP A 115 -30.37 -24.89 28.16
CA ASP A 115 -30.51 -26.18 27.47
C ASP A 115 -30.54 -26.05 25.94
N ILE A 116 -30.86 -24.86 25.39
CA ILE A 116 -30.84 -24.64 23.94
C ILE A 116 -29.44 -24.23 23.49
N LYS A 117 -28.78 -25.12 22.74
CA LYS A 117 -27.48 -24.85 22.14
C LYS A 117 -27.59 -23.79 21.04
N VAL A 118 -26.70 -22.80 21.10
CA VAL A 118 -26.61 -21.73 20.09
C VAL A 118 -25.76 -22.21 18.91
N VAL A 119 -26.32 -22.10 17.71
CA VAL A 119 -25.62 -22.25 16.43
C VAL A 119 -25.46 -20.86 15.83
N LEU A 120 -24.23 -20.48 15.47
CA LEU A 120 -23.93 -19.19 14.85
C LEU A 120 -24.20 -19.27 13.34
N GLU A 121 -24.94 -18.31 12.80
CA GLU A 121 -25.16 -18.19 11.35
C GLU A 121 -24.03 -17.35 10.73
N ILE A 122 -23.17 -17.96 9.91
CA ILE A 122 -21.98 -17.33 9.32
C ILE A 122 -22.10 -17.35 7.79
N VAL A 123 -22.11 -16.17 7.18
CA VAL A 123 -22.27 -16.02 5.73
C VAL A 123 -21.01 -15.44 5.09
N PHE A 124 -20.58 -16.03 3.98
CA PHE A 124 -19.46 -15.57 3.16
C PHE A 124 -19.99 -15.00 1.83
N LEU A 125 -19.61 -13.76 1.50
CA LEU A 125 -20.09 -13.06 0.30
C LEU A 125 -18.97 -12.82 -0.73
N PRO A 126 -18.53 -13.85 -1.45
CA PRO A 126 -17.53 -13.67 -2.49
C PRO A 126 -18.14 -13.10 -3.77
N TYR A 127 -17.57 -12.02 -4.33
CA TYR A 127 -18.04 -11.47 -5.61
C TYR A 127 -17.33 -12.06 -6.85
N LYS A 128 -16.15 -12.70 -6.69
CA LYS A 128 -15.36 -13.27 -7.78
C LYS A 128 -14.75 -14.62 -7.37
N ALA A 129 -14.89 -15.65 -8.20
CA ALA A 129 -14.43 -17.00 -7.89
C ALA A 129 -12.90 -17.07 -7.77
N SER A 130 -12.17 -16.33 -8.61
CA SER A 130 -10.70 -16.28 -8.61
C SER A 130 -10.07 -15.61 -7.38
N MET A 131 -10.89 -15.09 -6.46
CA MET A 131 -10.48 -14.45 -5.21
C MET A 131 -11.05 -15.18 -3.98
N TRP A 132 -11.70 -16.33 -4.19
CA TRP A 132 -12.31 -17.14 -3.12
C TRP A 132 -11.30 -17.63 -2.08
N ASP A 133 -10.04 -17.81 -2.49
CA ASP A 133 -8.92 -18.24 -1.66
C ASP A 133 -8.69 -17.34 -0.43
N SER A 134 -9.17 -16.09 -0.44
CA SER A 134 -9.10 -15.21 0.74
C SER A 134 -10.15 -15.50 1.82
N LEU A 135 -11.16 -16.34 1.54
CA LEU A 135 -12.23 -16.70 2.48
C LEU A 135 -12.32 -18.22 2.73
N GLU A 136 -11.80 -19.03 1.81
CA GLU A 136 -11.97 -20.49 1.80
C GLU A 136 -11.59 -21.16 3.12
N SER A 137 -10.39 -20.91 3.67
CA SER A 137 -9.95 -21.60 4.89
C SER A 137 -10.74 -21.17 6.13
N ILE A 138 -11.28 -19.95 6.17
CA ILE A 138 -12.20 -19.50 7.23
C ILE A 138 -13.53 -20.25 7.10
N TYR A 139 -14.07 -20.36 5.88
CA TYR A 139 -15.29 -21.12 5.61
C TYR A 139 -15.13 -22.59 5.99
N LEU A 140 -14.03 -23.23 5.60
CA LEU A 140 -13.76 -24.63 5.92
C LEU A 140 -13.72 -24.85 7.44
N ALA A 141 -13.03 -23.97 8.19
CA ALA A 141 -13.01 -24.02 9.65
C ALA A 141 -14.42 -23.85 10.26
N ALA A 142 -15.20 -22.88 9.77
CA ALA A 142 -16.57 -22.64 10.24
C ALA A 142 -17.53 -23.80 9.90
N SER A 143 -17.40 -24.41 8.72
CA SER A 143 -18.25 -25.52 8.27
C SER A 143 -18.01 -26.82 9.03
N GLN A 144 -16.81 -26.98 9.62
CA GLN A 144 -16.45 -28.14 10.44
C GLN A 144 -16.79 -27.93 11.92
N ASP A 145 -17.20 -26.73 12.32
CA ASP A 145 -17.54 -26.38 13.69
C ASP A 145 -19.03 -26.72 13.98
N PRO A 146 -19.33 -27.65 14.89
CA PRO A 146 -20.70 -28.07 15.20
C PRO A 146 -21.54 -27.00 15.92
N ASP A 147 -20.94 -25.85 16.26
CA ASP A 147 -21.65 -24.70 16.81
C ASP A 147 -21.94 -23.64 15.74
N CYS A 148 -21.70 -23.94 14.46
CA CYS A 148 -21.83 -22.99 13.36
C CYS A 148 -22.62 -23.58 12.19
N HIS A 149 -23.41 -22.73 11.56
CA HIS A 149 -23.98 -22.95 10.24
C HIS A 149 -23.30 -21.97 9.29
N ALA A 150 -22.45 -22.50 8.41
CA ALA A 150 -21.62 -21.72 7.49
C ALA A 150 -22.17 -21.81 6.06
N VAL A 151 -22.41 -20.67 5.42
CA VAL A 151 -23.02 -20.57 4.09
C VAL A 151 -22.19 -19.70 3.16
N VAL A 152 -21.97 -20.16 1.93
CA VAL A 152 -21.37 -19.35 0.86
C VAL A 152 -22.45 -18.82 -0.05
N VAL A 153 -22.53 -17.50 -0.18
CA VAL A 153 -23.51 -16.81 -1.03
C VAL A 153 -22.73 -15.92 -2.01
N PRO A 154 -22.32 -16.43 -3.18
CA PRO A 154 -21.67 -15.60 -4.20
C PRO A 154 -22.57 -14.44 -4.62
N ILE A 155 -22.00 -13.25 -4.78
CA ILE A 155 -22.75 -12.01 -5.09
C ILE A 155 -22.42 -11.47 -6.48
N PRO A 156 -23.36 -10.81 -7.16
CA PRO A 156 -23.11 -10.22 -8.46
C PRO A 156 -22.27 -8.94 -8.36
N TYR A 157 -21.58 -8.63 -9.46
CA TYR A 157 -20.82 -7.39 -9.64
C TYR A 157 -20.99 -6.85 -11.05
N TYR A 158 -20.55 -5.60 -11.26
CA TYR A 158 -20.65 -4.90 -12.52
C TYR A 158 -19.27 -4.36 -12.93
N ASN A 159 -19.01 -4.35 -14.23
CA ASN A 159 -17.94 -3.53 -14.79
C ASN A 159 -18.30 -2.04 -14.67
N ARG A 160 -17.29 -1.17 -14.61
CA ARG A 160 -17.49 0.28 -14.72
C ARG A 160 -17.17 0.78 -16.12
N LYS A 161 -18.02 1.67 -16.60
CA LYS A 161 -17.76 2.44 -17.81
C LYS A 161 -16.83 3.61 -17.51
N SER A 162 -16.27 4.21 -18.56
CA SER A 162 -15.38 5.39 -18.45
C SER A 162 -16.04 6.61 -17.80
N ASP A 163 -17.38 6.70 -17.83
CA ASP A 163 -18.17 7.75 -17.17
C ASP A 163 -18.49 7.43 -15.68
N GLY A 164 -18.02 6.28 -15.18
CA GLY A 164 -18.24 5.81 -13.82
C GLY A 164 -19.57 5.08 -13.59
N SER A 165 -20.47 4.97 -14.58
CA SER A 165 -21.73 4.23 -14.45
C SER A 165 -21.54 2.70 -14.48
N LEU A 166 -22.54 1.96 -13.98
CA LEU A 166 -22.53 0.50 -14.01
C LEU A 166 -22.74 0.00 -15.45
N GLY A 167 -21.88 -0.93 -15.87
CA GLY A 167 -21.92 -1.63 -17.14
C GLY A 167 -22.48 -3.04 -17.01
N ASP A 168 -21.82 -4.00 -17.64
CA ASP A 168 -22.27 -5.39 -17.68
C ASP A 168 -22.28 -6.04 -16.29
N LYS A 169 -23.36 -6.76 -15.99
CA LYS A 169 -23.54 -7.56 -14.77
C LYS A 169 -22.87 -8.93 -14.93
N HIS A 170 -22.13 -9.35 -13.92
CA HIS A 170 -21.45 -10.63 -13.82
C HIS A 170 -21.90 -11.39 -12.57
N TYR A 171 -22.00 -12.70 -12.69
CA TYR A 171 -22.36 -13.59 -11.59
C TYR A 171 -21.67 -14.95 -11.75
N GLU A 172 -20.68 -15.22 -10.90
CA GLU A 172 -19.73 -16.33 -11.09
C GLU A 172 -20.03 -17.56 -10.21
N ILE A 173 -21.26 -17.74 -9.73
CA ILE A 173 -21.61 -18.90 -8.87
C ILE A 173 -21.24 -20.25 -9.52
N ALA A 174 -21.33 -20.36 -10.84
CA ALA A 174 -20.98 -21.56 -11.59
C ALA A 174 -19.47 -21.84 -11.69
N GLU A 175 -18.62 -20.87 -11.34
CA GLU A 175 -17.16 -20.97 -11.39
C GLU A 175 -16.54 -21.40 -10.04
N PHE A 176 -17.36 -21.54 -9.00
CA PHE A 176 -16.89 -22.01 -7.69
C PHE A 176 -16.53 -23.51 -7.72
N PRO A 177 -15.59 -23.95 -6.85
CA PRO A 177 -15.25 -25.37 -6.76
C PRO A 177 -16.50 -26.21 -6.45
N PRO A 178 -16.76 -27.33 -7.17
CA PRO A 178 -17.97 -28.14 -6.97
C PRO A 178 -18.16 -28.69 -5.56
N GLU A 179 -17.07 -28.83 -4.80
CA GLU A 179 -17.06 -29.26 -3.41
C GLU A 179 -17.52 -28.17 -2.42
N ILE A 180 -17.63 -26.92 -2.85
CA ILE A 180 -18.10 -25.80 -2.02
C ILE A 180 -19.59 -25.55 -2.29
N PRO A 181 -20.49 -25.94 -1.37
CA PRO A 181 -21.92 -25.72 -1.55
C PRO A 181 -22.24 -24.23 -1.49
N CYS A 182 -22.72 -23.69 -2.62
CA CYS A 182 -23.12 -22.29 -2.76
C CYS A 182 -24.64 -22.14 -2.80
N ILE A 183 -25.16 -21.10 -2.16
CA ILE A 183 -26.56 -20.67 -2.26
C ILE A 183 -26.62 -19.43 -3.14
N SER A 184 -27.60 -19.37 -4.04
CA SER A 184 -27.81 -18.17 -4.85
C SER A 184 -28.19 -16.97 -3.97
N TYR A 185 -27.67 -15.79 -4.27
CA TYR A 185 -28.01 -14.56 -3.54
C TYR A 185 -29.51 -14.23 -3.58
N GLU A 186 -30.26 -14.76 -4.55
CA GLU A 186 -31.72 -14.60 -4.66
C GLU A 186 -32.50 -15.53 -3.71
N ASN A 187 -31.86 -16.60 -3.24
CA ASN A 187 -32.46 -17.63 -2.41
C ASN A 187 -32.09 -17.51 -0.92
N TYR A 188 -31.20 -16.57 -0.57
CA TYR A 188 -30.79 -16.33 0.81
C TYR A 188 -31.45 -15.06 1.36
N ASP A 189 -32.35 -15.19 2.33
CA ASP A 189 -33.05 -14.07 2.94
C ASP A 189 -32.24 -13.49 4.12
N PHE A 190 -31.46 -12.44 3.83
CA PHE A 190 -30.64 -11.75 4.84
C PHE A 190 -31.46 -11.12 5.98
N VAL A 191 -32.71 -10.71 5.72
CA VAL A 191 -33.55 -10.06 6.75
C VAL A 191 -34.12 -11.12 7.70
N GLN A 192 -34.58 -12.24 7.15
CA GLN A 192 -35.13 -13.34 7.95
C GLN A 192 -34.05 -14.04 8.76
N GLU A 193 -32.91 -14.34 8.11
CA GLU A 193 -31.84 -15.12 8.71
C GLU A 193 -30.95 -14.30 9.63
N PHE A 194 -30.77 -13.00 9.36
CA PHE A 194 -30.02 -12.04 10.15
C PHE A 194 -28.69 -12.62 10.69
N PRO A 195 -27.70 -12.87 9.83
CA PRO A 195 -26.48 -13.60 10.20
C PRO A 195 -25.74 -13.00 11.40
N ASP A 196 -25.13 -13.85 12.21
CA ASP A 196 -24.24 -13.41 13.28
C ASP A 196 -22.95 -12.79 12.72
N VAL A 197 -22.47 -13.34 11.60
CA VAL A 197 -21.32 -12.82 10.86
C VAL A 197 -21.59 -12.79 9.37
N ILE A 198 -21.25 -11.68 8.72
CA ILE A 198 -21.04 -11.61 7.29
C ILE A 198 -19.56 -11.32 7.02
N TYR A 199 -18.93 -12.19 6.23
CA TYR A 199 -17.59 -11.97 5.68
C TYR A 199 -17.68 -11.39 4.26
N ILE A 200 -16.98 -10.27 4.04
CA ILE A 200 -16.77 -9.66 2.72
C ILE A 200 -15.28 -9.60 2.40
N HIS A 201 -14.94 -9.63 1.13
CA HIS A 201 -13.56 -9.43 0.67
C HIS A 201 -13.39 -8.26 -0.31
N ASN A 202 -14.48 -7.70 -0.84
CA ASN A 202 -14.40 -6.45 -1.61
C ASN A 202 -14.57 -5.23 -0.69
N PRO A 203 -13.55 -4.38 -0.51
CA PRO A 203 -13.65 -3.22 0.38
C PRO A 203 -14.15 -1.93 -0.29
N TYR A 204 -14.36 -1.95 -1.61
CA TYR A 204 -14.48 -0.73 -2.39
C TYR A 204 -15.91 -0.19 -2.45
N ASP A 205 -16.92 -1.02 -2.22
CA ASP A 205 -18.33 -0.69 -2.51
C ASP A 205 -18.45 -0.09 -3.92
N GLY A 206 -18.89 1.17 -4.00
CA GLY A 206 -19.01 1.95 -5.22
C GLY A 206 -17.80 2.81 -5.58
N GLY A 207 -16.65 2.65 -4.91
CA GLY A 207 -15.48 3.53 -5.05
C GLY A 207 -14.40 3.06 -6.04
N ASN A 208 -14.44 1.82 -6.52
CA ASN A 208 -13.45 1.30 -7.48
C ASN A 208 -13.80 1.74 -8.91
N LEU A 209 -12.81 2.24 -9.65
CA LEU A 209 -12.95 2.75 -11.03
C LEU A 209 -13.17 1.68 -12.10
N VAL A 210 -12.90 0.40 -11.80
CA VAL A 210 -12.96 -0.71 -12.76
C VAL A 210 -14.20 -1.57 -12.58
N SER A 211 -14.61 -1.82 -11.33
CA SER A 211 -15.73 -2.73 -11.02
C SER A 211 -16.46 -2.29 -9.75
N SER A 212 -17.71 -2.73 -9.57
CA SER A 212 -18.51 -2.47 -8.38
C SER A 212 -19.30 -3.72 -8.02
N VAL A 213 -19.31 -4.14 -6.75
CA VAL A 213 -20.34 -5.12 -6.31
C VAL A 213 -21.73 -4.50 -6.46
N ASP A 214 -22.78 -5.33 -6.54
CA ASP A 214 -24.14 -4.80 -6.62
C ASP A 214 -24.44 -3.90 -5.41
N PRO A 215 -25.02 -2.69 -5.61
CA PRO A 215 -25.26 -1.72 -4.53
C PRO A 215 -26.03 -2.26 -3.32
N TYR A 216 -26.85 -3.30 -3.49
CA TYR A 216 -27.50 -3.98 -2.37
C TYR A 216 -26.47 -4.50 -1.35
N PHE A 217 -25.33 -5.02 -1.82
CA PHE A 217 -24.25 -5.60 -1.01
C PHE A 217 -23.17 -4.59 -0.59
N TYR A 218 -23.41 -3.28 -0.74
CA TYR A 218 -22.50 -2.30 -0.15
C TYR A 218 -22.43 -2.46 1.35
N SER A 219 -21.22 -2.30 1.91
CA SER A 219 -20.91 -2.55 3.31
C SER A 219 -21.83 -1.79 4.28
N LYS A 220 -22.23 -0.56 3.95
CA LYS A 220 -23.22 0.24 4.71
C LYS A 220 -24.59 -0.43 4.82
N ASN A 221 -25.01 -1.16 3.78
CA ASN A 221 -26.28 -1.88 3.75
C ASN A 221 -26.14 -3.22 4.49
N LEU A 222 -25.08 -3.97 4.20
CA LEU A 222 -24.77 -5.24 4.87
C LEU A 222 -24.66 -5.09 6.39
N LYS A 223 -24.09 -3.98 6.87
CA LYS A 223 -23.96 -3.69 8.30
C LYS A 223 -25.31 -3.66 9.04
N LYS A 224 -26.42 -3.40 8.34
CA LYS A 224 -27.77 -3.41 8.92
C LYS A 224 -28.40 -4.81 8.94
N LEU A 225 -27.82 -5.77 8.23
CA LEU A 225 -28.37 -7.10 7.99
C LEU A 225 -27.64 -8.19 8.79
N CYS A 226 -26.64 -7.83 9.59
CA CYS A 226 -25.89 -8.78 10.40
C CYS A 226 -25.44 -8.18 11.74
N ARG A 227 -25.11 -9.06 12.69
CA ARG A 227 -24.54 -8.63 13.98
C ARG A 227 -23.09 -8.15 13.82
N ARG A 228 -22.25 -8.87 13.07
CA ARG A 228 -20.87 -8.49 12.76
C ARG A 228 -20.57 -8.55 11.27
N LEU A 229 -19.99 -7.48 10.74
CA LEU A 229 -19.46 -7.41 9.38
C LEU A 229 -17.94 -7.45 9.46
N VAL A 230 -17.32 -8.44 8.83
CA VAL A 230 -15.88 -8.67 8.85
C VAL A 230 -15.32 -8.58 7.44
N TYR A 231 -14.30 -7.76 7.25
CA TYR A 231 -13.59 -7.64 5.99
C TYR A 231 -12.31 -8.48 6.00
N VAL A 232 -12.12 -9.29 4.96
CA VAL A 232 -10.91 -10.08 4.72
C VAL A 232 -10.27 -9.65 3.40
N PRO A 233 -9.08 -9.04 3.41
CA PRO A 233 -8.41 -8.61 2.19
C PRO A 233 -8.17 -9.77 1.20
N TYR A 234 -8.57 -9.59 -0.05
CA TYR A 234 -8.29 -10.57 -1.13
C TYR A 234 -6.87 -10.47 -1.71
N TYR A 235 -6.00 -9.65 -1.13
CA TYR A 235 -4.64 -9.42 -1.57
C TYR A 235 -3.64 -9.69 -0.43
N THR A 236 -2.37 -9.86 -0.80
CA THR A 236 -1.24 -9.95 0.14
C THR A 236 -0.22 -8.87 -0.20
N CYS A 237 0.58 -8.49 0.80
CA CYS A 237 1.52 -7.38 0.69
C CYS A 237 2.94 -7.83 1.03
N ALA A 238 3.93 -7.32 0.27
CA ALA A 238 5.35 -7.54 0.49
C ALA A 238 5.97 -6.60 1.56
N GLY A 239 5.18 -5.81 2.28
CA GLY A 239 5.67 -4.95 3.36
C GLY A 239 5.36 -3.46 3.23
N GLY A 240 5.15 -2.96 2.00
CA GLY A 240 4.85 -1.55 1.72
C GLY A 240 3.38 -1.33 1.34
N ALA A 241 2.82 -0.16 1.64
CA ALA A 241 1.41 0.13 1.39
C ALA A 241 1.05 0.41 -0.09
N ASN A 242 1.25 -0.55 -1.00
CA ASN A 242 0.78 -0.40 -2.39
C ASN A 242 -0.75 -0.47 -2.56
N SER A 243 -1.51 -0.56 -1.46
CA SER A 243 -2.97 -0.70 -1.49
C SER A 243 -3.71 -0.22 -0.23
N PHE A 244 -3.00 0.25 0.81
CA PHE A 244 -3.62 0.57 2.10
C PHE A 244 -3.84 2.06 2.34
N ASP A 245 -3.25 2.96 1.54
CA ASP A 245 -3.41 4.41 1.69
C ASP A 245 -4.76 4.95 1.17
N TYR A 246 -5.57 4.09 0.54
CA TYR A 246 -6.96 4.43 0.28
C TYR A 246 -7.78 4.13 1.53
N LEU A 247 -8.40 5.16 2.08
CA LEU A 247 -9.45 5.02 3.08
C LEU A 247 -10.67 4.36 2.40
N LEU A 248 -10.69 3.04 2.36
CA LEU A 248 -11.69 2.27 1.61
C LEU A 248 -13.06 2.35 2.29
N SER A 249 -14.13 2.40 1.49
CA SER A 249 -15.51 2.59 1.96
C SER A 249 -15.91 1.59 3.05
N ALA A 250 -15.54 0.31 2.87
CA ALA A 250 -15.88 -0.73 3.83
C ALA A 250 -15.27 -0.51 5.23
N TYR A 251 -14.13 0.16 5.36
CA TYR A 251 -13.43 0.33 6.65
C TYR A 251 -14.29 1.09 7.69
N PHE A 252 -15.18 1.95 7.22
CA PHE A 252 -16.09 2.70 8.07
C PHE A 252 -17.27 1.88 8.58
N HIS A 253 -17.63 0.81 7.89
CA HIS A 253 -18.85 0.05 8.13
C HIS A 253 -18.59 -1.31 8.79
N VAL A 254 -17.42 -1.90 8.56
CA VAL A 254 -17.02 -3.18 9.17
C VAL A 254 -16.73 -3.02 10.66
N ASP A 255 -17.03 -4.08 11.41
CA ASP A 255 -16.63 -4.22 12.81
C ASP A 255 -15.17 -4.63 12.93
N TYR A 256 -14.73 -5.53 12.05
CA TYR A 256 -13.39 -6.10 12.10
C TYR A 256 -12.76 -6.20 10.70
N ILE A 257 -11.43 -6.08 10.68
CA ILE A 257 -10.58 -6.23 9.49
C ILE A 257 -9.56 -7.32 9.80
N VAL A 258 -9.50 -8.37 8.99
CA VAL A 258 -8.44 -9.38 9.09
C VAL A 258 -7.16 -8.80 8.52
N VAL A 259 -6.06 -8.88 9.27
CA VAL A 259 -4.77 -8.28 8.90
C VAL A 259 -3.68 -9.34 8.81
N GLN A 260 -2.91 -9.28 7.72
CA GLN A 260 -1.82 -10.21 7.39
C GLN A 260 -0.72 -10.25 8.46
N SER A 261 -0.36 -9.11 9.04
CA SER A 261 0.64 -9.02 10.11
C SER A 261 0.46 -7.79 11.00
N SER A 262 0.91 -7.89 12.25
CA SER A 262 1.00 -6.79 13.21
C SER A 262 1.76 -5.58 12.64
N ARG A 263 2.70 -5.79 11.72
CA ARG A 263 3.44 -4.72 11.02
C ARG A 263 2.56 -3.80 10.17
N PHE A 264 1.35 -4.23 9.80
CA PHE A 264 0.44 -3.45 8.96
C PHE A 264 -0.61 -2.66 9.76
N LEU A 265 -0.59 -2.73 11.10
CA LEU A 265 -1.52 -1.98 11.94
C LEU A 265 -1.43 -0.46 11.73
N SER A 266 -0.22 0.05 11.43
CA SER A 266 0.01 1.47 11.14
C SER A 266 -0.82 1.98 9.96
N PHE A 267 -1.15 1.12 8.99
CA PHE A 267 -1.96 1.48 7.82
C PHE A 267 -3.43 1.72 8.16
N PHE A 268 -3.90 1.21 9.30
CA PHE A 268 -5.30 1.33 9.74
C PHE A 268 -5.50 2.38 10.83
N THR A 269 -4.48 3.18 11.13
CA THR A 269 -4.53 4.26 12.16
C THR A 269 -5.66 5.25 11.93
N LYS A 270 -6.04 5.54 10.68
CA LYS A 270 -7.15 6.43 10.31
C LYS A 270 -8.56 5.87 10.61
N VAL A 271 -8.70 4.59 10.95
CA VAL A 271 -9.99 3.89 11.15
C VAL A 271 -10.08 3.11 12.47
N ASP A 272 -9.43 3.61 13.53
CA ASP A 272 -9.30 2.94 14.84
C ASP A 272 -8.62 1.56 14.75
N GLY A 273 -7.55 1.48 13.95
CA GLY A 273 -6.89 0.24 13.51
C GLY A 273 -6.70 -0.80 14.61
N GLU A 274 -6.12 -0.46 15.76
CA GLU A 274 -5.87 -1.43 16.83
C GLU A 274 -7.14 -2.10 17.38
N LYS A 275 -8.29 -1.40 17.37
CA LYS A 275 -9.55 -1.94 17.90
C LYS A 275 -10.30 -2.80 16.89
N LYS A 276 -10.15 -2.49 15.59
CA LYS A 276 -10.85 -3.20 14.51
C LYS A 276 -10.01 -4.33 13.88
N CYS A 277 -8.69 -4.35 14.06
CA CYS A 277 -7.83 -5.31 13.37
C CYS A 277 -7.74 -6.65 14.09
N LEU A 278 -7.97 -7.74 13.35
CA LEU A 278 -7.74 -9.13 13.75
C LEU A 278 -6.45 -9.61 13.08
N VAL A 279 -5.34 -9.50 13.79
CA VAL A 279 -4.01 -9.92 13.30
C VAL A 279 -3.93 -11.45 13.33
N THR A 280 -4.31 -12.08 12.22
CA THR A 280 -4.46 -13.54 12.12
C THR A 280 -3.81 -14.12 10.86
N GLY A 281 -3.25 -13.28 9.98
CA GLY A 281 -2.63 -13.72 8.74
C GLY A 281 -3.48 -13.41 7.51
N SER A 282 -3.21 -14.12 6.41
CA SER A 282 -4.05 -14.10 5.21
C SER A 282 -4.36 -15.53 4.75
N PRO A 283 -5.65 -15.88 4.57
CA PRO A 283 -6.07 -17.20 4.08
C PRO A 283 -5.44 -17.63 2.74
N LYS A 284 -4.98 -16.68 1.92
CA LYS A 284 -4.27 -16.97 0.67
C LYS A 284 -3.01 -17.83 0.90
N PHE A 285 -2.34 -17.67 2.04
CA PHE A 285 -1.19 -18.51 2.41
C PHE A 285 -1.61 -19.91 2.86
N ASP A 286 -2.81 -20.09 3.43
CA ASP A 286 -3.33 -21.40 3.78
C ASP A 286 -3.53 -22.27 2.54
N LYS A 287 -4.04 -21.68 1.46
CA LYS A 287 -4.21 -22.38 0.18
C LYS A 287 -2.87 -22.87 -0.38
N ILE A 288 -1.84 -22.03 -0.32
CA ILE A 288 -0.47 -22.40 -0.73
C ILE A 288 0.08 -23.52 0.17
N ALA A 289 -0.07 -23.42 1.48
CA ALA A 289 0.38 -24.44 2.42
C ALA A 289 -0.33 -25.79 2.21
N GLN A 290 -1.62 -25.78 1.86
CA GLN A 290 -2.38 -26.97 1.49
C GLN A 290 -1.86 -27.61 0.19
N LEU A 291 -1.54 -26.80 -0.82
CA LEU A 291 -1.03 -27.28 -2.11
C LEU A 291 0.36 -27.86 -2.01
N ASN A 292 1.21 -27.34 -1.11
CA ASN A 292 2.51 -27.93 -0.83
C ASN A 292 2.42 -29.35 -0.22
N LYS A 293 1.28 -29.70 0.38
CA LYS A 293 1.02 -31.03 0.98
C LYS A 293 0.28 -31.98 0.04
N SER A 294 -0.20 -31.50 -1.10
CA SER A 294 -1.07 -32.25 -2.00
C SER A 294 -0.55 -32.24 -3.45
N LYS A 295 -1.09 -33.13 -4.29
CA LYS A 295 -0.69 -33.18 -5.70
C LYS A 295 -1.44 -32.12 -6.49
N VAL A 296 -0.72 -31.13 -7.01
CA VAL A 296 -1.30 -30.06 -7.82
C VAL A 296 -1.80 -30.60 -9.17
N PRO A 297 -3.06 -30.33 -9.56
CA PRO A 297 -3.56 -30.73 -10.85
C PRO A 297 -2.92 -29.87 -11.95
N ILE A 298 -2.24 -30.52 -12.90
CA ILE A 298 -1.65 -29.85 -14.08
C ILE A 298 -2.55 -30.09 -15.28
N PRO A 299 -3.04 -29.03 -15.97
CA PRO A 299 -3.81 -29.17 -17.20
C PRO A 299 -3.08 -30.05 -18.25
N PRO A 300 -3.77 -30.95 -18.97
CA PRO A 300 -3.13 -31.84 -19.94
C PRO A 300 -2.27 -31.12 -20.99
N ASP A 301 -2.73 -29.97 -21.47
CA ASP A 301 -2.00 -29.17 -22.47
C ASP A 301 -0.73 -28.53 -21.91
N TRP A 302 -0.69 -28.27 -20.60
CA TRP A 302 0.49 -27.72 -19.94
C TRP A 302 1.56 -28.80 -19.71
N LYS A 303 1.15 -30.04 -19.40
CA LYS A 303 2.09 -31.16 -19.15
C LYS A 303 3.09 -31.33 -20.30
N LYS A 304 2.63 -31.21 -21.54
CA LYS A 304 3.49 -31.32 -22.74
C LYS A 304 4.45 -30.13 -22.90
N LYS A 305 4.02 -28.92 -22.51
CA LYS A 305 4.82 -27.70 -22.66
C LYS A 305 5.87 -27.54 -21.56
N ILE A 306 5.56 -28.05 -20.37
CA ILE A 306 6.43 -27.99 -19.19
C ILE A 306 7.34 -29.23 -19.10
N SER A 307 6.98 -30.36 -19.74
CA SER A 307 7.82 -31.56 -19.69
C SER A 307 9.24 -31.26 -20.15
N SER A 308 10.24 -31.53 -19.29
CA SER A 308 11.67 -31.26 -19.48
C SER A 308 12.13 -29.79 -19.48
N LYS A 309 11.22 -28.83 -19.25
CA LYS A 309 11.52 -27.41 -19.13
C LYS A 309 11.33 -26.91 -17.70
N LYS A 310 12.10 -25.90 -17.29
CA LYS A 310 11.80 -25.14 -16.08
C LYS A 310 10.63 -24.18 -16.35
N ALA A 311 9.62 -24.19 -15.50
CA ALA A 311 8.47 -23.30 -15.61
C ALA A 311 8.78 -21.94 -14.95
N VAL A 312 8.60 -20.85 -15.70
CA VAL A 312 8.75 -19.48 -15.20
C VAL A 312 7.41 -18.77 -15.30
N ILE A 313 6.89 -18.31 -14.17
CA ILE A 313 5.68 -17.47 -14.18
C ILE A 313 6.08 -16.03 -14.51
N LEU A 314 5.44 -15.46 -15.53
CA LEU A 314 5.37 -14.02 -15.76
C LEU A 314 4.03 -13.54 -15.21
N ASN A 315 4.07 -12.75 -14.15
CA ASN A 315 2.88 -12.08 -13.65
C ASN A 315 2.91 -10.59 -14.00
N THR A 316 1.84 -10.13 -14.66
CA THR A 316 1.64 -8.72 -15.01
C THR A 316 0.44 -8.16 -14.23
N SER A 317 0.67 -7.11 -13.46
CA SER A 317 -0.31 -6.49 -12.58
C SER A 317 -0.99 -5.27 -13.22
N VAL A 318 -2.09 -4.80 -12.61
CA VAL A 318 -2.73 -3.53 -12.99
C VAL A 318 -1.80 -2.36 -12.72
N ASP A 319 -1.07 -2.41 -11.61
CA ASP A 319 -0.10 -1.39 -11.19
C ASP A 319 1.02 -1.20 -12.23
N ASP A 320 1.54 -2.31 -12.76
CA ASP A 320 2.58 -2.30 -13.81
C ASP A 320 2.16 -1.50 -15.05
N VAL A 321 0.88 -1.63 -15.45
CA VAL A 321 0.32 -0.91 -16.60
C VAL A 321 0.04 0.56 -16.28
N LEU A 322 -0.45 0.84 -15.06
CA LEU A 322 -0.83 2.18 -14.65
C LEU A 322 0.38 3.10 -14.48
N GLN A 323 1.51 2.57 -14.04
CA GLN A 323 2.78 3.31 -13.92
C GLN A 323 3.40 3.73 -15.26
N GLY A 324 3.19 2.95 -16.32
CA GLY A 324 3.75 3.29 -17.64
C GLY A 324 3.36 2.30 -18.73
N THR A 325 2.26 2.59 -19.43
CA THR A 325 1.67 1.64 -20.40
C THR A 325 2.56 1.38 -21.62
N VAL A 326 3.25 2.38 -22.14
CA VAL A 326 4.18 2.21 -23.27
C VAL A 326 5.34 1.28 -22.88
N ASN A 327 5.99 1.59 -21.77
CA ASN A 327 7.15 0.85 -21.29
C ASN A 327 6.75 -0.58 -20.89
N PHE A 328 5.55 -0.76 -20.32
CA PHE A 328 4.97 -2.08 -20.09
C PHE A 328 4.87 -2.93 -21.36
N LEU A 329 4.37 -2.35 -22.47
CA LEU A 329 4.25 -3.08 -23.74
C LEU A 329 5.61 -3.41 -24.35
N HIS A 330 6.58 -2.49 -24.30
CA HIS A 330 7.95 -2.77 -24.73
C HIS A 330 8.61 -3.85 -23.88
N LYS A 331 8.40 -3.81 -22.56
CA LYS A 331 8.90 -4.83 -21.64
C LYS A 331 8.33 -6.22 -21.97
N LEU A 332 7.05 -6.32 -22.29
CA LEU A 332 6.45 -7.58 -22.74
C LEU A 332 7.14 -8.11 -24.00
N ASP A 333 7.40 -7.25 -24.99
CA ASP A 333 8.10 -7.65 -26.21
C ASP A 333 9.52 -8.16 -25.91
N TYR A 334 10.26 -7.47 -25.04
CA TYR A 334 11.59 -7.89 -24.57
C TYR A 334 11.57 -9.24 -23.86
N ILE A 335 10.60 -9.46 -22.96
CA ILE A 335 10.45 -10.74 -22.27
C ILE A 335 10.13 -11.82 -23.30
N PHE A 336 9.16 -11.61 -24.19
CA PHE A 336 8.80 -12.63 -25.18
C PHE A 336 9.97 -12.98 -26.09
N ALA A 337 10.75 -11.99 -26.54
CA ALA A 337 11.97 -12.24 -27.31
C ALA A 337 13.00 -13.07 -26.51
N THR A 338 13.14 -12.82 -25.21
CA THR A 338 14.07 -13.54 -24.34
C THR A 338 13.70 -15.03 -24.18
N PHE A 339 12.42 -15.37 -24.24
CA PHE A 339 11.93 -16.74 -24.05
C PHE A 339 11.63 -17.52 -25.34
N ARG A 340 11.30 -16.85 -26.45
CA ARG A 340 10.75 -17.48 -27.66
C ARG A 340 11.58 -18.66 -28.18
N ASP A 341 12.90 -18.53 -28.19
CA ASP A 341 13.82 -19.53 -28.73
C ASP A 341 14.49 -20.42 -27.66
N ARG A 342 13.99 -20.37 -26.42
CA ARG A 342 14.52 -21.12 -25.26
C ARG A 342 13.88 -22.51 -25.15
N ALA A 343 14.69 -23.56 -25.32
CA ALA A 343 14.23 -24.94 -25.14
C ALA A 343 14.20 -25.39 -23.66
N ASP A 344 14.96 -24.70 -22.80
CA ASP A 344 15.15 -24.99 -21.37
C ASP A 344 14.04 -24.42 -20.48
N PHE A 345 13.30 -23.41 -20.95
CA PHE A 345 12.25 -22.72 -20.19
C PHE A 345 10.87 -22.76 -20.85
N CYS A 346 9.83 -22.86 -20.02
CA CYS A 346 8.44 -22.63 -20.40
C CYS A 346 7.95 -21.36 -19.68
N LEU A 347 7.68 -20.30 -20.43
CA LEU A 347 7.04 -19.10 -19.89
C LEU A 347 5.55 -19.37 -19.66
N ILE A 348 5.06 -19.10 -18.46
CA ILE A 348 3.65 -19.10 -18.10
C ILE A 348 3.23 -17.65 -17.85
N TRP A 349 2.58 -17.02 -18.81
CA TRP A 349 2.08 -15.66 -18.65
C TRP A 349 0.71 -15.68 -17.97
N ARG A 350 0.67 -15.20 -16.72
CA ARG A 350 -0.53 -15.04 -15.91
C ARG A 350 -0.81 -13.55 -15.63
N PRO A 351 -1.61 -12.88 -16.46
CA PRO A 351 -2.02 -11.51 -16.20
C PRO A 351 -3.01 -11.40 -15.05
N HIS A 352 -3.09 -10.22 -14.43
CA HIS A 352 -4.13 -9.92 -13.45
C HIS A 352 -5.52 -10.10 -14.07
N PRO A 353 -6.53 -10.64 -13.36
CA PRO A 353 -7.86 -10.89 -13.92
C PRO A 353 -8.55 -9.65 -14.50
N LEU A 354 -8.24 -8.47 -13.95
CA LEU A 354 -8.79 -7.18 -14.41
C LEU A 354 -7.91 -6.48 -15.46
N LEU A 355 -6.78 -7.05 -15.89
CA LEU A 355 -5.81 -6.35 -16.75
C LEU A 355 -6.46 -5.90 -18.07
N GLY A 356 -7.20 -6.78 -18.73
CA GLY A 356 -7.93 -6.44 -19.97
C GLY A 356 -8.97 -5.34 -19.76
N GLN A 357 -9.70 -5.37 -18.64
CA GLN A 357 -10.69 -4.35 -18.29
C GLN A 357 -10.01 -3.00 -18.01
N THR A 358 -8.85 -2.98 -17.36
CA THR A 358 -8.04 -1.77 -17.16
C THR A 358 -7.65 -1.14 -18.48
N PHE A 359 -7.27 -1.93 -19.50
CA PHE A 359 -7.03 -1.38 -20.84
C PHE A 359 -8.30 -0.82 -21.47
N GLN A 360 -9.45 -1.48 -21.32
CA GLN A 360 -10.72 -1.01 -21.88
C GLN A 360 -11.27 0.25 -21.19
N SER A 361 -11.01 0.47 -19.90
CA SER A 361 -11.60 1.59 -19.14
C SER A 361 -10.62 2.73 -18.85
N MET A 362 -9.34 2.43 -18.62
CA MET A 362 -8.34 3.40 -18.15
C MET A 362 -7.18 3.65 -19.12
N ARG A 363 -6.95 2.75 -20.11
CA ARG A 363 -5.85 2.84 -21.10
C ARG A 363 -6.35 2.50 -22.51
N THR A 364 -7.48 3.07 -22.90
CA THR A 364 -8.21 2.76 -24.16
C THR A 364 -7.33 2.83 -25.39
N ASP A 365 -6.42 3.81 -25.45
CA ASP A 365 -5.54 4.05 -26.59
C ASP A 365 -4.57 2.89 -26.86
N PHE A 366 -4.30 2.06 -25.85
CA PHE A 366 -3.36 0.93 -25.92
C PHE A 366 -4.05 -0.45 -25.94
N TYR A 367 -5.39 -0.49 -25.87
CA TYR A 367 -6.12 -1.76 -25.78
C TYR A 367 -5.87 -2.70 -26.97
N LEU A 368 -5.93 -2.17 -28.20
CA LEU A 368 -5.68 -2.97 -29.42
C LEU A 368 -4.25 -3.51 -29.48
N GLU A 369 -3.28 -2.73 -29.00
CA GLU A 369 -1.87 -3.13 -28.98
C GLU A 369 -1.59 -4.24 -27.96
N PHE A 370 -2.23 -4.16 -26.80
CA PHE A 370 -2.19 -5.20 -25.77
C PHE A 370 -2.84 -6.51 -26.27
N GLU A 371 -4.06 -6.43 -26.79
CA GLU A 371 -4.79 -7.60 -27.30
C GLU A 371 -4.04 -8.29 -28.44
N LYS A 372 -3.40 -7.53 -29.33
CA LYS A 372 -2.56 -8.08 -30.39
C LYS A 372 -1.43 -8.95 -29.83
N ARG A 373 -0.72 -8.48 -28.80
CA ARG A 373 0.38 -9.22 -28.14
C ARG A 373 -0.14 -10.47 -27.42
N LYS A 374 -1.27 -10.34 -26.74
CA LYS A 374 -1.98 -11.45 -26.07
C LYS A 374 -2.31 -12.58 -27.06
N GLU A 375 -2.99 -12.25 -28.15
CA GLU A 375 -3.40 -13.23 -29.15
C GLU A 375 -2.21 -13.82 -29.91
N GLN A 376 -1.18 -13.01 -30.17
CA GLN A 376 0.06 -13.51 -30.76
C GLN A 376 0.74 -14.55 -29.87
N TYR A 377 0.89 -14.28 -28.57
CA TYR A 377 1.46 -15.22 -27.61
C TYR A 377 0.66 -16.53 -27.53
N ARG A 378 -0.67 -16.45 -27.49
CA ARG A 378 -1.55 -17.63 -27.51
C ARG A 378 -1.38 -18.45 -28.78
N LYS A 379 -1.36 -17.80 -29.95
CA LYS A 379 -1.29 -18.44 -31.26
C LYS A 379 0.07 -19.08 -31.55
N GLU A 380 1.16 -18.43 -31.16
CA GLU A 380 2.52 -18.96 -31.40
C GLU A 380 2.81 -20.19 -30.52
N GLY A 381 2.20 -20.30 -29.35
CA GLY A 381 2.12 -21.55 -28.59
C GLY A 381 3.41 -22.04 -27.92
N TRP A 382 4.52 -21.28 -27.99
CA TRP A 382 5.79 -21.61 -27.32
C TRP A 382 5.76 -21.41 -25.79
N GLY A 383 4.75 -20.69 -25.28
CA GLY A 383 4.47 -20.54 -23.84
C GLY A 383 3.04 -20.96 -23.46
N ILE A 384 2.66 -20.65 -22.22
CA ILE A 384 1.34 -20.92 -21.64
C ILE A 384 0.71 -19.59 -21.25
N TYR A 385 -0.46 -19.29 -21.83
CA TYR A 385 -1.31 -18.21 -21.33
C TYR A 385 -2.25 -18.79 -20.28
N ASP A 386 -2.11 -18.33 -19.05
CA ASP A 386 -2.81 -18.90 -17.90
C ASP A 386 -4.10 -18.15 -17.59
N GLU A 387 -5.23 -18.79 -17.89
CA GLU A 387 -6.60 -18.35 -17.60
C GLU A 387 -7.27 -19.21 -16.50
N THR A 388 -6.50 -20.02 -15.79
CA THR A 388 -7.02 -20.88 -14.73
C THR A 388 -7.57 -20.05 -13.56
N PRO A 389 -8.70 -20.45 -12.95
CA PRO A 389 -9.34 -19.67 -11.89
C PRO A 389 -8.52 -19.61 -10.60
N ILE A 390 -7.64 -20.59 -10.36
CA ILE A 390 -6.88 -20.77 -9.11
C ILE A 390 -5.39 -20.44 -9.36
N PRO A 391 -4.92 -19.21 -9.04
CA PRO A 391 -3.53 -18.79 -9.29
C PRO A 391 -2.48 -19.65 -8.58
N GLU A 392 -2.83 -20.20 -7.41
CA GLU A 392 -1.93 -20.95 -6.55
C GLU A 392 -1.41 -22.22 -7.23
N TYR A 393 -2.18 -22.79 -8.17
CA TYR A 393 -1.72 -23.94 -8.95
C TYR A 393 -0.50 -23.56 -9.80
N THR A 394 -0.56 -22.43 -10.48
CA THR A 394 0.57 -21.92 -11.27
C THR A 394 1.76 -21.58 -10.39
N LEU A 395 1.54 -20.99 -9.22
CA LEU A 395 2.62 -20.71 -8.26
C LEU A 395 3.28 -22.01 -7.75
N ALA A 396 2.50 -23.05 -7.53
CA ALA A 396 3.01 -24.34 -7.09
C ALA A 396 3.79 -25.06 -8.21
N ILE A 397 3.32 -24.97 -9.46
CA ILE A 397 3.96 -25.56 -10.65
C ILE A 397 5.26 -24.83 -11.05
N ALA A 398 5.30 -23.49 -10.92
CA ALA A 398 6.43 -22.70 -11.39
C ALA A 398 7.68 -22.86 -10.50
N ASP A 399 8.84 -22.85 -11.16
CA ASP A 399 10.17 -22.92 -10.54
C ASP A 399 10.72 -21.53 -10.21
N ARG A 400 10.33 -20.51 -11.00
CA ARG A 400 10.82 -19.13 -10.88
C ARG A 400 9.72 -18.12 -11.15
N TYR A 401 9.82 -16.95 -10.54
CA TYR A 401 8.92 -15.83 -10.76
C TYR A 401 9.64 -14.66 -11.44
N ILE A 402 8.99 -14.08 -12.46
CA ILE A 402 9.30 -12.76 -13.02
C ILE A 402 8.02 -11.89 -13.02
N GLY A 403 8.14 -10.62 -12.68
CA GLY A 403 6.98 -9.72 -12.62
C GLY A 403 7.24 -8.45 -11.80
N GLY A 404 6.21 -7.65 -11.60
CA GLY A 404 6.25 -6.48 -10.72
C GLY A 404 6.33 -6.86 -9.23
N GLY A 405 6.91 -5.95 -8.42
CA GLY A 405 7.05 -6.15 -6.97
C GLY A 405 5.78 -5.95 -6.14
N GLY A 406 4.75 -5.31 -6.72
CA GLY A 406 3.51 -4.93 -6.02
C GLY A 406 2.40 -5.99 -5.99
N SER A 407 2.60 -7.15 -6.61
CA SER A 407 1.54 -8.17 -6.75
C SER A 407 1.48 -9.13 -5.55
N SER A 408 0.26 -9.53 -5.17
CA SER A 408 0.02 -10.62 -4.21
C SER A 408 0.76 -11.90 -4.61
N LEU A 409 0.82 -12.20 -5.92
CA LEU A 409 1.48 -13.42 -6.42
C LEU A 409 2.97 -13.42 -6.16
N THR A 410 3.63 -12.26 -6.24
CA THR A 410 5.05 -12.10 -5.89
C THR A 410 5.29 -12.49 -4.44
N THR A 411 4.44 -11.99 -3.54
CA THR A 411 4.53 -12.25 -2.11
C THR A 411 4.28 -13.73 -1.79
N MET A 412 3.24 -14.32 -2.39
CA MET A 412 2.91 -15.73 -2.22
C MET A 412 3.98 -16.66 -2.79
N PHE A 413 4.65 -16.28 -3.88
CA PHE A 413 5.74 -17.07 -4.47
C PHE A 413 7.02 -17.00 -3.62
N GLY A 414 7.41 -15.80 -3.19
CA GLY A 414 8.60 -15.61 -2.35
C GLY A 414 8.47 -16.27 -0.97
N ALA A 415 7.27 -16.26 -0.36
CA ALA A 415 6.99 -16.93 0.91
C ALA A 415 7.19 -18.46 0.86
N GLN A 416 7.19 -19.07 -0.33
CA GLN A 416 7.49 -20.50 -0.51
C GLN A 416 9.00 -20.79 -0.55
N GLY A 417 9.86 -19.77 -0.44
CA GLY A 417 11.31 -19.94 -0.59
C GLY A 417 11.72 -20.23 -2.03
N LYS A 418 10.99 -19.68 -3.01
CA LYS A 418 11.31 -19.80 -4.43
C LYS A 418 11.92 -18.51 -4.98
N PRO A 419 12.77 -18.57 -6.03
CA PRO A 419 13.47 -17.41 -6.56
C PRO A 419 12.53 -16.43 -7.26
N VAL A 420 12.55 -15.18 -6.78
CA VAL A 420 11.79 -14.04 -7.29
C VAL A 420 12.73 -13.06 -7.98
N PHE A 421 12.45 -12.75 -9.24
CA PHE A 421 13.13 -11.70 -10.00
C PHE A 421 12.14 -10.58 -10.33
N ILE A 422 12.37 -9.40 -9.73
CA ILE A 422 11.49 -8.25 -9.88
C ILE A 422 11.92 -7.45 -11.11
N LEU A 423 11.00 -7.34 -12.06
CA LEU A 423 11.25 -6.64 -13.31
C LEU A 423 11.23 -5.13 -13.09
N ASN A 424 12.14 -4.44 -13.77
CA ASN A 424 12.06 -3.01 -13.96
C ASN A 424 11.43 -2.76 -15.34
N TYR A 425 10.19 -2.28 -15.35
CA TYR A 425 9.44 -2.04 -16.58
C TYR A 425 10.01 -0.91 -17.45
N GLN A 426 10.97 -0.13 -16.94
CA GLN A 426 11.72 0.81 -17.78
C GLN A 426 12.72 0.08 -18.69
N ILE A 427 13.25 -1.08 -18.29
CA ILE A 427 14.32 -1.80 -18.99
C ILE A 427 13.73 -2.73 -20.05
N ASP A 428 13.93 -2.44 -21.33
CA ASP A 428 13.44 -3.24 -22.46
C ASP A 428 14.56 -3.75 -23.39
N SER A 429 15.83 -3.58 -22.98
CA SER A 429 17.01 -4.06 -23.72
C SER A 429 18.15 -4.39 -22.78
N LEU A 430 19.21 -5.02 -23.30
CA LEU A 430 20.43 -5.32 -22.55
C LEU A 430 21.28 -4.06 -22.32
N PRO A 431 22.06 -3.98 -21.21
CA PRO A 431 22.82 -2.78 -20.88
C PRO A 431 24.05 -2.62 -21.77
N ASN A 432 24.36 -1.37 -22.10
CA ASN A 432 25.62 -0.92 -22.67
C ASN A 432 26.66 -0.63 -21.56
N GLN A 433 27.91 -0.36 -21.96
CA GLN A 433 29.04 -0.21 -21.03
C GLN A 433 28.86 0.86 -19.94
N THR A 434 28.11 1.94 -20.19
CA THR A 434 27.93 3.05 -19.23
C THR A 434 26.56 3.04 -18.54
N ASP A 435 25.72 2.04 -18.81
CA ASP A 435 24.35 1.98 -18.30
C ASP A 435 24.28 1.74 -16.79
N TYR A 436 25.36 1.20 -16.20
CA TYR A 436 25.49 1.05 -14.76
C TYR A 436 25.39 2.37 -13.99
N LEU A 437 25.79 3.51 -14.57
CA LEU A 437 25.68 4.82 -13.93
C LEU A 437 24.21 5.19 -13.68
N GLY A 438 23.31 4.81 -14.60
CA GLY A 438 21.88 5.04 -14.43
C GLY A 438 21.29 4.22 -13.27
N SER A 439 21.81 3.02 -13.04
CA SER A 439 21.42 2.17 -11.92
C SER A 439 22.02 2.61 -10.58
N LEU A 440 23.31 2.98 -10.55
CA LEU A 440 24.01 3.30 -9.29
C LEU A 440 23.61 4.64 -8.67
N LEU A 441 23.33 5.65 -9.49
CA LEU A 441 23.19 7.02 -8.99
C LEU A 441 21.80 7.32 -8.42
N SER A 442 20.77 6.54 -8.79
CA SER A 442 19.40 6.66 -8.25
C SER A 442 18.87 8.11 -8.17
N GLY A 443 19.28 8.97 -9.11
CA GLY A 443 18.90 10.38 -9.15
C GLY A 443 19.63 11.33 -8.19
N ARG A 444 20.67 10.90 -7.45
CA ARG A 444 21.52 11.76 -6.62
C ARG A 444 22.71 12.29 -7.40
N TYR A 445 22.68 13.59 -7.70
CA TYR A 445 23.67 14.28 -8.52
C TYR A 445 24.56 15.24 -7.71
N ASP A 446 24.12 15.61 -6.52
CA ASP A 446 24.78 16.54 -5.60
C ASP A 446 25.96 15.90 -4.83
N GLU A 447 26.11 14.58 -4.91
CA GLU A 447 27.18 13.80 -4.27
C GLU A 447 28.33 13.44 -5.23
N LEU A 448 28.19 13.69 -6.53
CA LEU A 448 29.07 13.17 -7.60
C LEU A 448 30.50 13.73 -7.59
N GLU A 449 30.74 14.77 -6.82
CA GLU A 449 32.07 15.38 -6.66
C GLU A 449 32.67 15.14 -5.27
N GLU A 450 31.88 14.58 -4.35
CA GLU A 450 32.31 14.36 -2.97
C GLU A 450 33.38 13.27 -2.88
N LYS A 451 34.19 13.36 -1.83
CA LYS A 451 35.21 12.33 -1.53
C LYS A 451 34.57 10.95 -1.36
N TYR A 452 33.38 10.88 -0.79
CA TYR A 452 32.65 9.63 -0.62
C TYR A 452 31.26 9.70 -1.23
N ILE A 453 30.82 8.58 -1.80
CA ILE A 453 29.46 8.41 -2.30
C ILE A 453 28.90 7.07 -1.85
N VAL A 454 27.62 7.06 -1.49
CA VAL A 454 26.89 5.82 -1.24
C VAL A 454 26.08 5.49 -2.50
N ALA A 455 26.19 4.27 -3.02
CA ALA A 455 25.43 3.80 -4.18
C ALA A 455 24.42 2.71 -3.79
N GLU A 456 23.63 2.25 -4.77
CA GLU A 456 22.76 1.08 -4.61
C GLU A 456 23.54 -0.15 -4.09
N GLY A 457 22.83 -1.03 -3.37
CA GLY A 457 23.45 -2.12 -2.62
C GLY A 457 24.17 -1.66 -1.34
N ASN A 458 23.89 -0.45 -0.86
CA ASN A 458 24.47 0.15 0.34
C ASN A 458 26.01 0.17 0.33
N GLN A 459 26.58 0.43 -0.84
CA GLN A 459 28.02 0.42 -1.06
C GLN A 459 28.58 1.84 -0.90
N LEU A 460 29.53 2.00 0.02
CA LEU A 460 30.32 3.22 0.18
C LEU A 460 31.54 3.16 -0.73
N PHE A 461 31.71 4.18 -1.56
CA PHE A 461 32.87 4.37 -2.41
C PHE A 461 33.66 5.62 -2.02
N GLU A 462 34.98 5.58 -2.20
CA GLU A 462 35.89 6.71 -2.04
C GLU A 462 36.48 7.10 -3.39
N LYS A 463 36.50 8.40 -3.68
CA LYS A 463 37.17 8.99 -4.84
C LYS A 463 38.68 9.06 -4.61
N LYS A 464 39.45 8.43 -5.48
CA LYS A 464 40.92 8.49 -5.46
C LYS A 464 41.43 9.71 -6.24
N GLU A 465 42.74 9.94 -6.17
CA GLU A 465 43.41 11.09 -6.80
C GLU A 465 43.21 11.17 -8.33
N ASP A 466 42.99 10.03 -8.98
CA ASP A 466 42.70 9.93 -10.41
C ASP A 466 41.24 10.30 -10.78
N GLY A 467 40.39 10.51 -9.76
CA GLY A 467 38.98 10.82 -9.90
C GLY A 467 38.06 9.60 -9.97
N THR A 468 38.60 8.38 -9.89
CA THR A 468 37.83 7.13 -9.92
C THR A 468 37.31 6.79 -8.52
N TYR A 469 36.06 6.35 -8.43
CA TYR A 469 35.46 5.83 -7.21
C TYR A 469 35.80 4.34 -7.00
N HIS A 470 36.33 4.02 -5.83
CA HIS A 470 36.69 2.67 -5.40
C HIS A 470 35.86 2.22 -4.20
N PHE A 471 35.47 0.95 -4.17
CA PHE A 471 34.70 0.40 -3.07
C PHE A 471 35.49 0.46 -1.77
N VAL A 472 34.82 0.82 -0.68
CA VAL A 472 35.39 0.89 0.66
C VAL A 472 34.68 -0.06 1.60
N TYR A 473 33.34 0.01 1.64
CA TYR A 473 32.56 -0.66 2.68
C TYR A 473 31.13 -0.96 2.22
N ARG A 474 30.56 -2.07 2.71
CA ARG A 474 29.13 -2.36 2.58
C ARG A 474 28.43 -2.00 3.89
N LEU A 475 27.56 -0.99 3.85
CA LEU A 475 26.91 -0.43 5.04
C LEU A 475 25.79 -1.35 5.55
N LEU A 476 25.12 -2.05 4.64
CA LEU A 476 23.98 -2.94 4.89
C LEU A 476 23.95 -4.06 3.86
N GLU A 477 23.30 -5.18 4.19
CA GLU A 477 23.12 -6.30 3.26
C GLU A 477 21.93 -6.12 2.30
N GLU A 478 21.04 -5.16 2.58
CA GLU A 478 19.92 -4.85 1.69
C GLU A 478 20.37 -4.28 0.33
N SER A 479 19.59 -4.56 -0.71
CA SER A 479 19.94 -4.14 -2.07
C SER A 479 19.61 -2.67 -2.38
N MET A 480 18.60 -2.08 -1.73
CA MET A 480 18.21 -0.68 -1.96
C MET A 480 19.08 0.25 -1.11
N LYS A 481 19.54 1.36 -1.70
CA LYS A 481 20.28 2.42 -1.00
C LYS A 481 19.51 2.95 0.21
N GLY A 482 19.95 2.55 1.41
CA GLY A 482 19.39 2.89 2.72
C GLY A 482 19.99 4.12 3.38
N TYR A 483 21.13 4.56 2.88
CA TYR A 483 21.93 5.68 3.38
C TYR A 483 22.19 6.69 2.27
N SER A 484 22.39 7.94 2.64
CA SER A 484 22.63 9.07 1.73
C SER A 484 24.08 9.54 1.80
N ARG A 485 24.30 10.80 2.18
CA ARG A 485 25.59 11.46 2.16
C ARG A 485 26.56 10.80 3.14
N ALA A 486 27.83 10.76 2.76
CA ALA A 486 28.94 10.36 3.62
C ALA A 486 29.90 11.55 3.78
N VAL A 487 30.28 11.86 5.02
CA VAL A 487 31.16 13.00 5.35
C VAL A 487 32.29 12.52 6.24
N GLU A 488 33.52 12.90 5.90
CA GLU A 488 34.69 12.60 6.73
C GLU A 488 35.04 13.77 7.65
N ARG A 489 35.27 13.46 8.93
CA ARG A 489 35.77 14.40 9.93
C ARG A 489 36.69 13.67 10.90
N GLU A 490 37.88 14.22 11.14
CA GLU A 490 38.88 13.64 12.06
C GLU A 490 39.15 12.14 11.80
N LYS A 491 39.24 11.77 10.51
CA LYS A 491 39.43 10.40 10.00
C LYS A 491 38.30 9.41 10.31
N LYS A 492 37.14 9.90 10.73
CA LYS A 492 35.90 9.12 10.83
C LYS A 492 34.99 9.45 9.67
N ILE A 493 34.29 8.45 9.14
CA ILE A 493 33.31 8.64 8.07
C ILE A 493 31.91 8.50 8.68
N TYR A 494 31.16 9.59 8.65
CA TYR A 494 29.76 9.64 9.08
C TYR A 494 28.86 9.45 7.87
N VAL A 495 27.93 8.50 7.95
CA VAL A 495 27.00 8.18 6.86
C VAL A 495 25.56 8.29 7.35
N PHE A 496 24.77 9.11 6.65
CA PHE A 496 23.47 9.57 7.13
C PHE A 496 22.29 8.78 6.54
N PRO A 497 21.28 8.40 7.34
CA PRO A 497 20.27 7.45 6.90
C PRO A 497 19.19 8.07 6.01
N LEU A 498 18.58 7.24 5.16
CA LEU A 498 17.34 7.52 4.42
C LEU A 498 16.17 6.69 4.94
N HIS A 499 16.43 5.41 5.19
CA HIS A 499 15.41 4.38 5.48
C HIS A 499 15.51 3.82 6.90
N TYR A 500 16.41 4.37 7.71
CA TYR A 500 16.75 3.89 9.04
C TYR A 500 16.82 5.06 10.03
N LEU A 501 16.85 4.74 11.32
CA LEU A 501 16.97 5.71 12.42
C LEU A 501 18.36 5.65 13.07
N GLU A 502 19.38 5.30 12.28
CA GLU A 502 20.73 5.08 12.78
C GLU A 502 21.72 5.78 11.84
N ILE A 503 22.52 6.70 12.37
CA ILE A 503 23.68 7.27 11.66
C ILE A 503 24.82 6.26 11.81
N VAL A 504 25.46 5.91 10.69
CA VAL A 504 26.62 5.01 10.69
C VAL A 504 27.90 5.82 10.85
N VAL A 505 28.79 5.36 11.71
CA VAL A 505 30.13 5.90 11.86
C VAL A 505 31.14 4.79 11.59
N ILE A 506 31.99 5.00 10.60
CA ILE A 506 33.14 4.14 10.31
C ILE A 506 34.36 4.81 10.92
N GLU A 507 34.94 4.15 11.92
CA GLU A 507 36.13 4.61 12.63
C GLU A 507 37.40 4.41 11.78
N GLU A 508 38.52 5.03 12.16
CA GLU A 508 39.80 4.95 11.42
C GLU A 508 40.30 3.50 11.25
N ASN A 509 39.97 2.62 12.20
CA ASN A 509 40.28 1.19 12.16
C ASN A 509 39.28 0.36 11.33
N HIS A 510 38.35 1.01 10.61
CA HIS A 510 37.24 0.41 9.86
C HIS A 510 36.19 -0.34 10.71
N GLU A 511 36.17 -0.14 12.03
CA GLU A 511 35.07 -0.60 12.86
C GLU A 511 33.84 0.28 12.64
N MET A 512 32.68 -0.36 12.50
CA MET A 512 31.40 0.33 12.35
C MET A 512 30.71 0.43 13.71
N ARG A 513 30.27 1.64 14.08
CA ARG A 513 29.27 1.84 15.13
C ARG A 513 28.08 2.64 14.60
N LYS A 514 27.00 2.63 15.37
CA LYS A 514 25.75 3.30 15.03
C LYS A 514 25.34 4.28 16.12
N ILE A 515 24.81 5.44 15.72
CA ILE A 515 24.22 6.43 16.60
C ILE A 515 22.71 6.44 16.35
N SER A 516 21.92 6.01 17.33
CA SER A 516 20.47 5.91 17.21
C SER A 516 19.78 7.27 17.35
N LEU A 517 18.85 7.53 16.43
CA LEU A 517 17.88 8.62 16.52
C LEU A 517 16.68 8.20 17.38
N ARG A 518 15.81 9.15 17.74
CA ARG A 518 14.57 8.84 18.48
C ARG A 518 13.74 7.81 17.70
N PRO A 519 13.24 6.74 18.35
CA PRO A 519 12.45 5.73 17.67
C PRO A 519 11.13 6.32 17.20
N HIS A 520 10.74 6.00 15.97
CA HIS A 520 9.44 6.31 15.40
C HIS A 520 9.06 5.24 14.38
N HIS A 521 7.76 5.02 14.21
CA HIS A 521 7.26 4.09 13.21
C HIS A 521 6.83 4.86 11.96
N VAL A 522 7.45 4.58 10.83
CA VAL A 522 7.04 5.07 9.51
C VAL A 522 6.71 3.88 8.62
N VAL A 523 5.92 4.14 7.57
CA VAL A 523 5.49 3.14 6.60
C VAL A 523 6.55 2.89 5.54
N TYR A 524 7.15 3.97 5.00
CA TYR A 524 8.14 3.86 3.94
C TYR A 524 9.47 4.47 4.35
N ARG A 525 9.55 5.80 4.39
CA ARG A 525 10.85 6.50 4.39
C ARG A 525 10.91 7.53 5.50
N PHE A 526 11.98 7.47 6.29
CA PHE A 526 12.21 8.43 7.37
C PHE A 526 12.69 9.77 6.83
N PHE A 527 13.73 9.77 5.99
CA PHE A 527 14.40 10.97 5.52
C PHE A 527 14.49 11.02 4.00
N LEU A 528 14.28 12.21 3.43
CA LEU A 528 14.43 12.48 2.01
C LEU A 528 15.90 12.67 1.64
N ASP A 529 16.60 13.43 2.49
CA ASP A 529 17.94 13.92 2.21
C ASP A 529 18.70 14.31 3.48
N SER A 530 20.00 14.58 3.33
CA SER A 530 20.88 15.12 4.35
C SER A 530 21.66 16.32 3.81
N ILE A 531 21.50 17.48 4.42
CA ILE A 531 22.11 18.74 4.01
C ILE A 531 23.24 19.11 4.97
N ARG A 532 24.40 19.50 4.45
CA ARG A 532 25.51 20.00 5.25
C ARG A 532 25.51 21.53 5.34
N ILE A 533 25.62 22.05 6.56
CA ILE A 533 25.79 23.49 6.84
C ILE A 533 26.96 23.63 7.82
N GLY A 534 28.16 23.92 7.30
CA GLY A 534 29.38 23.97 8.11
C GLY A 534 29.67 22.62 8.77
N GLU A 535 29.70 22.61 10.11
CA GLU A 535 29.90 21.40 10.93
C GLU A 535 28.58 20.69 11.29
N TYR A 536 27.43 21.19 10.82
CA TYR A 536 26.13 20.59 11.06
C TYR A 536 25.63 19.79 9.86
N ILE A 537 24.94 18.70 10.15
CA ILE A 537 24.22 17.89 9.16
C ILE A 537 22.74 17.90 9.53
N PHE A 538 21.89 18.28 8.58
CA PHE A 538 20.44 18.33 8.71
C PHE A 538 19.80 17.16 7.98
N LEU A 539 19.13 16.25 8.70
CA LEU A 539 18.34 15.19 8.10
C LEU A 539 16.93 15.70 7.83
N ILE A 540 16.58 15.75 6.55
CA ILE A 540 15.30 16.29 6.08
C ILE A 540 14.25 15.19 6.11
N PRO A 541 13.21 15.32 6.94
CA PRO A 541 12.25 14.25 7.12
C PRO A 541 11.28 14.09 5.94
N VAL A 542 10.69 12.90 5.84
CA VAL A 542 9.53 12.59 5.00
C VAL A 542 8.35 12.23 5.90
N GLU A 543 8.36 11.02 6.47
CA GLU A 543 7.35 10.58 7.45
C GLU A 543 7.84 10.73 8.89
N TYR A 544 9.13 10.97 9.08
CA TYR A 544 9.68 11.20 10.41
C TYR A 544 9.25 12.58 10.94
N PRO A 545 8.75 12.72 12.18
CA PRO A 545 8.15 13.98 12.63
C PRO A 545 9.16 15.08 12.95
N TYR A 546 10.46 14.82 12.85
CA TYR A 546 11.51 15.76 13.27
C TYR A 546 12.47 16.11 12.14
N LEU A 547 12.77 17.40 11.98
CA LEU A 547 14.02 17.86 11.39
C LEU A 547 15.14 17.60 12.40
N VAL A 548 16.16 16.86 11.99
CA VAL A 548 17.27 16.46 12.88
C VAL A 548 18.52 17.21 12.51
N ARG A 549 19.19 17.82 13.49
CA ARG A 549 20.52 18.40 13.32
C ARG A 549 21.55 17.56 14.09
N PHE A 550 22.56 17.10 13.40
CA PHE A 550 23.73 16.39 13.93
C PHE A 550 24.96 17.30 13.89
N ASP A 551 25.69 17.41 14.99
CA ASP A 551 26.94 18.18 15.08
C ASP A 551 28.17 17.27 14.92
N LEU A 552 28.96 17.47 13.86
CA LEU A 552 30.13 16.66 13.54
C LEU A 552 31.27 16.79 14.56
N ARG A 553 31.26 17.83 15.42
CA ARG A 553 32.35 18.11 16.39
C ARG A 553 32.23 17.28 17.65
N ASN A 554 31.01 17.05 18.12
CA ASN A 554 30.72 16.44 19.42
C ASN A 554 29.61 15.39 19.37
N GLU A 555 29.07 15.09 18.18
CA GLU A 555 27.98 14.13 17.93
C GLU A 555 26.67 14.49 18.64
N GLU A 556 26.46 15.77 18.98
CA GLU A 556 25.22 16.27 19.55
C GLU A 556 24.08 16.21 18.54
N ILE A 557 22.92 15.72 18.97
CA ILE A 557 21.71 15.66 18.16
C ILE A 557 20.63 16.58 18.74
N LYS A 558 20.15 17.50 17.90
CA LYS A 558 18.97 18.32 18.19
C LYS A 558 17.81 17.95 17.27
N TYR A 559 16.60 18.12 17.78
CA TYR A 559 15.36 17.78 17.10
C TYR A 559 14.44 19.00 17.08
N LEU A 560 13.89 19.30 15.91
CA LEU A 560 12.82 20.28 15.74
C LEU A 560 11.60 19.54 15.19
N GLU A 561 10.47 19.60 15.91
CA GLU A 561 9.22 19.00 15.46
C GLU A 561 8.66 19.78 14.27
N MET A 562 8.31 19.05 13.22
CA MET A 562 7.84 19.62 11.95
C MET A 562 6.33 19.52 11.85
N GLU A 563 5.71 20.49 11.17
CA GLU A 563 4.30 20.44 10.82
C GLU A 563 4.03 19.23 9.91
N GLY A 564 3.04 18.41 10.28
CA GLY A 564 2.59 17.28 9.47
C GLY A 564 2.18 17.70 8.05
N GLY A 565 2.67 16.98 7.04
CA GLY A 565 2.39 17.28 5.64
C GLY A 565 3.12 18.51 5.07
N PHE A 566 4.08 19.11 5.79
CA PHE A 566 4.93 20.17 5.25
C PHE A 566 5.69 19.73 3.99
N PHE A 567 6.20 18.51 3.95
CA PHE A 567 6.85 17.92 2.77
C PHE A 567 5.89 17.18 1.83
N GLY A 568 4.59 17.18 2.16
CA GLY A 568 3.54 16.39 1.51
C GLY A 568 3.61 14.90 1.82
N ASP A 569 2.57 14.16 1.44
CA ASP A 569 2.54 12.70 1.57
C ASP A 569 3.41 12.07 0.48
N TYR A 570 4.16 11.01 0.81
CA TYR A 570 4.99 10.25 -0.15
C TYR A 570 4.41 8.85 -0.34
N THR A 571 4.30 8.41 -1.60
CA THR A 571 3.95 7.03 -1.97
C THR A 571 5.17 6.25 -2.48
N VAL A 572 5.05 4.92 -2.60
CA VAL A 572 6.10 4.04 -3.21
C VAL A 572 6.42 4.43 -4.65
N HIS A 573 5.52 5.16 -5.32
CA HIS A 573 5.66 5.59 -6.71
C HIS A 573 5.98 7.09 -6.84
N ASP A 574 6.13 7.80 -5.72
CA ASP A 574 6.43 9.21 -5.76
C ASP A 574 7.87 9.44 -6.21
N ASN A 575 7.97 10.12 -7.35
CA ASN A 575 9.19 10.73 -7.82
C ASN A 575 9.79 11.65 -6.75
N ILE A 576 11.12 11.68 -6.65
CA ILE A 576 11.87 12.56 -5.72
C ILE A 576 11.29 13.98 -5.81
N LYS A 577 10.63 14.45 -4.75
CA LYS A 577 10.33 15.87 -4.56
C LYS A 577 11.63 16.48 -4.06
N ASN A 578 12.17 17.47 -4.75
CA ASN A 578 13.33 18.19 -4.23
C ASN A 578 12.87 19.08 -3.07
N VAL A 579 13.55 18.98 -1.92
CA VAL A 579 13.40 19.96 -0.85
C VAL A 579 14.33 21.12 -1.14
N ALA A 580 13.72 22.18 -1.65
CA ALA A 580 14.42 23.42 -1.94
C ALA A 580 14.82 24.10 -0.62
N HIS A 581 16.11 24.38 -0.47
CA HIS A 581 16.65 25.06 0.70
C HIS A 581 17.75 26.05 0.29
N CYS A 582 18.00 27.04 1.14
CA CYS A 582 19.16 27.92 1.04
C CYS A 582 19.54 28.46 2.42
N ILE A 583 20.78 28.98 2.53
CA ILE A 583 21.26 29.63 3.75
C ILE A 583 21.13 31.14 3.58
N TYR A 584 20.46 31.79 4.52
CA TYR A 584 20.33 33.24 4.62
C TYR A 584 20.72 33.67 6.03
N GLU A 585 21.81 34.42 6.19
CA GLU A 585 22.41 34.74 7.50
C GLU A 585 22.58 33.47 8.37
N ASN A 586 22.00 33.44 9.58
CA ASN A 586 22.02 32.30 10.50
C ASN A 586 20.83 31.33 10.31
N TYR A 587 20.07 31.48 9.23
CA TYR A 587 18.87 30.70 8.97
C TYR A 587 19.06 29.74 7.81
N MET A 588 18.62 28.51 8.01
CA MET A 588 18.27 27.60 6.93
C MET A 588 16.82 27.89 6.52
N ILE A 589 16.65 28.42 5.31
CA ILE A 589 15.34 28.62 4.71
C ILE A 589 14.98 27.32 3.97
N ILE A 590 13.85 26.72 4.35
CA ILE A 590 13.32 25.50 3.71
C ILE A 590 12.00 25.85 3.03
N ALA A 591 11.87 25.51 1.76
CA ALA A 591 10.62 25.66 1.02
C ALA A 591 9.83 24.34 1.00
N SER A 592 8.53 24.44 1.22
CA SER A 592 7.65 23.29 1.08
C SER A 592 7.44 22.96 -0.41
N PRO A 593 7.53 21.68 -0.81
CA PRO A 593 7.21 21.26 -2.17
C PRO A 593 5.70 21.28 -2.48
N VAL A 594 4.84 21.43 -1.46
CA VAL A 594 3.36 21.35 -1.58
C VAL A 594 2.61 22.51 -0.94
N LYS A 595 3.26 23.33 -0.12
CA LYS A 595 2.68 24.51 0.55
C LYS A 595 3.28 25.81 0.01
N SER A 596 2.52 26.89 0.06
CA SER A 596 2.89 28.21 -0.45
C SER A 596 3.66 29.08 0.55
N TYR A 597 4.50 28.50 1.40
CA TYR A 597 5.33 29.24 2.36
C TYR A 597 6.71 28.63 2.56
N PHE A 598 7.63 29.44 3.09
CA PHE A 598 8.95 29.01 3.55
C PHE A 598 8.99 28.94 5.08
N MET A 599 9.86 28.08 5.60
CA MET A 599 10.19 28.01 7.02
C MET A 599 11.63 28.50 7.22
N ALA A 600 11.82 29.49 8.08
CA ALA A 600 13.14 29.94 8.51
C ALA A 600 13.51 29.26 9.82
N VAL A 601 14.54 28.41 9.77
CA VAL A 601 15.05 27.68 10.93
C VAL A 601 16.40 28.24 11.33
N ASP A 602 16.54 28.74 12.55
CA ASP A 602 17.86 29.07 13.09
C ASP A 602 18.65 27.76 13.24
N TYR A 603 19.73 27.62 12.48
CA TYR A 603 20.46 26.35 12.39
C TYR A 603 21.30 26.05 13.64
N GLU A 604 21.49 27.01 14.55
CA GLU A 604 22.19 26.81 15.84
C GLU A 604 21.21 26.52 16.98
N ALA A 605 20.17 27.36 17.11
CA ALA A 605 19.15 27.26 18.14
C ALA A 605 18.20 26.08 17.90
N MET A 606 17.97 25.71 16.63
CA MET A 606 16.95 24.75 16.20
C MET A 606 15.52 25.20 16.53
N GLU A 607 15.23 26.48 16.28
CA GLU A 607 13.92 27.09 16.49
C GLU A 607 13.39 27.66 15.16
N VAL A 608 12.07 27.58 14.95
CA VAL A 608 11.40 28.22 13.81
C VAL A 608 11.14 29.67 14.18
N GLU A 609 11.74 30.60 13.45
CA GLU A 609 11.55 32.03 13.73
C GLU A 609 10.38 32.63 12.96
N SER A 610 10.21 32.24 11.69
CA SER A 610 9.16 32.79 10.85
C SER A 610 8.65 31.82 9.79
N VAL A 611 7.36 31.98 9.47
CA VAL A 611 6.72 31.38 8.30
C VAL A 611 6.49 32.50 7.30
N LEU A 612 7.16 32.40 6.16
CA LEU A 612 7.26 33.49 5.20
C LEU A 612 6.26 33.24 4.09
N PRO A 613 5.29 34.15 3.86
CA PRO A 613 4.31 33.96 2.82
C PRO A 613 5.03 33.92 1.48
N GLY A 614 4.85 32.83 0.74
CA GLY A 614 5.38 32.69 -0.62
C GLY A 614 4.84 33.73 -1.59
N GLY A 615 3.81 34.48 -1.19
CA GLY A 615 3.16 35.53 -1.97
C GLY A 615 2.33 35.01 -3.14
N VAL A 616 2.22 33.67 -3.33
CA VAL A 616 1.59 33.09 -4.53
C VAL A 616 0.91 31.73 -4.28
N GLU A 617 -0.33 31.56 -4.73
CA GLU A 617 -1.17 30.34 -4.59
C GLU A 617 -0.78 29.19 -5.56
N TYR A 618 0.49 28.80 -5.65
CA TYR A 618 0.96 27.80 -6.66
C TYR A 618 1.38 26.42 -6.11
N GLY A 619 0.95 26.07 -4.89
CA GLY A 619 1.03 24.69 -4.40
C GLY A 619 2.44 24.13 -4.19
N GLY A 620 3.43 24.97 -3.84
CA GLY A 620 4.79 24.54 -3.49
C GLY A 620 5.92 25.20 -4.28
N PHE A 621 7.16 24.83 -3.96
CA PHE A 621 8.39 25.31 -4.61
C PHE A 621 9.30 24.16 -5.06
N SER A 622 9.94 24.33 -6.21
CA SER A 622 10.86 23.35 -6.80
C SER A 622 12.34 23.67 -6.54
N CYS A 623 12.69 24.94 -6.39
CA CYS A 623 14.06 25.39 -6.17
C CYS A 623 14.10 26.77 -5.50
N ILE A 624 15.07 27.00 -4.62
CA ILE A 624 15.39 28.32 -4.04
C ILE A 624 16.90 28.52 -4.02
N ALA A 625 17.36 29.77 -4.17
CA ALA A 625 18.77 30.13 -4.00
C ALA A 625 18.92 31.58 -3.56
N THR A 626 19.97 31.89 -2.82
CA THR A 626 20.33 33.28 -2.53
C THR A 626 21.02 33.95 -3.73
N ASP A 627 20.93 35.27 -3.81
CA ASP A 627 21.81 36.05 -4.67
C ASP A 627 23.27 36.05 -4.17
N LEU A 628 24.19 36.56 -4.99
CA LEU A 628 25.62 36.51 -4.69
C LEU A 628 26.00 37.32 -3.44
N GLU A 629 25.23 38.35 -3.12
CA GLU A 629 25.41 39.20 -1.93
C GLU A 629 24.64 38.66 -0.70
N ARG A 630 23.87 37.58 -0.87
CA ARG A 630 22.98 36.98 0.15
C ARG A 630 22.00 37.98 0.75
N SER A 631 21.53 38.94 -0.05
CA SER A 631 20.55 39.95 0.32
C SER A 631 19.12 39.57 -0.10
N ARG A 632 18.98 38.68 -1.10
CA ARG A 632 17.70 38.27 -1.68
C ARG A 632 17.65 36.79 -1.95
N ILE A 633 16.44 36.24 -1.94
CA ILE A 633 16.16 34.83 -2.23
C ILE A 633 15.36 34.74 -3.53
N TRP A 634 15.92 34.02 -4.49
CA TRP A 634 15.25 33.64 -5.73
C TRP A 634 14.59 32.29 -5.57
N PHE A 635 13.41 32.12 -6.16
CA PHE A 635 12.65 30.88 -6.08
C PHE A 635 11.91 30.54 -7.37
N LEU A 636 11.73 29.24 -7.59
CA LEU A 636 10.85 28.67 -8.61
C LEU A 636 9.68 27.95 -7.95
N PRO A 637 8.44 28.20 -8.39
CA PRO A 637 7.30 27.45 -7.89
C PRO A 637 7.32 26.00 -8.41
N SER A 638 6.59 25.12 -7.73
CA SER A 638 6.33 23.75 -8.22
C SER A 638 5.42 23.76 -9.46
N SER A 639 4.59 24.80 -9.61
CA SER A 639 3.71 25.00 -10.76
C SER A 639 3.64 26.48 -11.16
N GLY A 640 3.52 26.78 -12.46
CA GLY A 640 3.49 28.14 -12.99
C GLY A 640 4.68 28.48 -13.89
N HIS A 641 4.67 29.71 -14.43
CA HIS A 641 5.64 30.16 -15.44
C HIS A 641 6.33 31.47 -15.03
N PHE A 642 6.81 31.55 -13.79
CA PHE A 642 7.52 32.71 -13.28
C PHE A 642 8.72 32.32 -12.41
N VAL A 643 9.64 33.27 -12.25
CA VAL A 643 10.67 33.23 -11.21
C VAL A 643 10.36 34.32 -10.18
N GLY A 644 10.44 33.97 -8.90
CA GLY A 644 10.24 34.89 -7.80
C GLY A 644 11.56 35.40 -7.24
N CYS A 645 11.55 36.62 -6.73
CA CYS A 645 12.61 37.23 -5.95
C CYS A 645 12.00 37.83 -4.69
N TRP A 646 12.50 37.40 -3.54
CA TRP A 646 12.05 37.83 -2.23
C TRP A 646 13.19 38.55 -1.49
N ASP A 647 12.87 39.69 -0.89
CA ASP A 647 13.74 40.45 0.01
C ASP A 647 13.34 40.15 1.47
N PRO A 648 14.13 39.35 2.22
CA PRO A 648 13.75 38.94 3.56
C PRO A 648 13.67 40.09 4.57
N MET A 649 14.47 41.14 4.38
CA MET A 649 14.51 42.29 5.29
C MET A 649 13.31 43.21 5.10
N ARG A 650 12.83 43.37 3.86
CA ARG A 650 11.69 44.24 3.54
C ARG A 650 10.35 43.50 3.49
N GLY A 651 10.38 42.19 3.28
CA GLY A 651 9.19 41.38 3.02
C GLY A 651 8.64 41.51 1.60
N ASP A 652 9.33 42.23 0.71
CA ASP A 652 8.87 42.48 -0.66
C ASP A 652 9.09 41.24 -1.54
N VAL A 653 8.03 40.79 -2.23
CA VAL A 653 8.10 39.73 -3.24
C VAL A 653 7.84 40.31 -4.62
N LYS A 654 8.75 40.04 -5.56
CA LYS A 654 8.58 40.33 -6.99
C LYS A 654 8.54 39.04 -7.78
N THR A 655 7.65 38.96 -8.76
CA THR A 655 7.57 37.84 -9.70
C THR A 655 7.83 38.32 -11.12
N PHE A 656 8.52 37.49 -11.90
CA PHE A 656 8.84 37.76 -13.29
C PHE A 656 8.39 36.58 -14.14
N ASP A 657 7.36 36.82 -14.96
CA ASP A 657 6.78 35.79 -15.83
C ASP A 657 7.68 35.52 -17.04
N TYR A 658 7.98 34.26 -17.30
CA TYR A 658 8.62 33.80 -18.53
C TYR A 658 7.58 33.20 -19.48
N PHE A 659 6.76 34.06 -20.10
CA PHE A 659 5.89 33.60 -21.19
C PHE A 659 6.66 33.52 -22.52
N LEU A 660 6.92 32.30 -22.99
CA LEU A 660 7.30 32.09 -24.39
C LEU A 660 6.05 32.28 -25.27
N LYS A 661 5.87 33.50 -25.82
CA LYS A 661 4.87 33.73 -26.89
C LYS A 661 5.17 32.79 -28.06
N LYS A 662 4.11 32.25 -28.68
CA LYS A 662 4.16 31.52 -29.97
C LYS A 662 4.93 32.34 -31.01
N GLU A 663 6.24 32.15 -31.12
CA GLU A 663 6.89 32.34 -32.40
C GLU A 663 6.74 31.02 -33.14
N SER A 664 5.93 31.05 -34.18
CA SER A 664 5.76 29.97 -35.14
C SER A 664 7.08 29.74 -35.87
N VAL A 665 7.99 28.98 -35.26
CA VAL A 665 9.12 28.40 -35.98
C VAL A 665 8.52 27.34 -36.90
N HIS A 666 8.38 27.68 -38.19
CA HIS A 666 8.13 26.72 -39.26
C HIS A 666 9.38 25.86 -39.48
N SER A 667 9.76 25.05 -38.50
CA SER A 667 10.64 23.89 -38.71
C SER A 667 9.79 22.65 -38.46
N GLY A 668 9.49 21.92 -39.52
CA GLY A 668 8.66 20.72 -39.48
C GLY A 668 9.29 19.62 -38.64
N LYS A 669 8.84 19.51 -37.40
CA LYS A 669 8.51 18.29 -36.62
C LYS A 669 8.39 18.74 -35.15
N GLU A 670 7.25 18.42 -34.56
CA GLU A 670 6.86 18.65 -33.15
C GLU A 670 6.53 20.10 -32.75
N SER A 671 5.25 20.45 -32.90
CA SER A 671 4.66 21.62 -32.25
C SER A 671 4.40 21.31 -30.77
N LEU A 672 5.34 21.61 -29.88
CA LEU A 672 5.13 21.60 -28.43
C LEU A 672 4.06 22.66 -28.05
N LYS A 673 3.10 22.27 -27.20
CA LYS A 673 2.12 23.21 -26.64
C LYS A 673 2.82 24.01 -25.55
N ALA A 674 2.68 25.34 -25.56
CA ALA A 674 3.26 26.26 -24.56
C ALA A 674 2.86 25.98 -23.08
N LYS A 675 2.00 25.00 -22.81
CA LYS A 675 1.64 24.50 -21.47
C LYS A 675 2.70 23.56 -20.85
N GLU A 676 3.75 23.17 -21.58
CA GLU A 676 4.63 22.04 -21.18
C GLU A 676 6.03 22.44 -20.68
N LEU A 677 6.44 23.71 -20.77
CA LEU A 677 7.76 24.17 -20.30
C LEU A 677 7.72 24.61 -18.83
N SER A 678 7.98 23.68 -17.93
CA SER A 678 8.17 23.94 -16.48
C SER A 678 9.66 23.98 -16.13
N PHE A 679 10.12 25.11 -15.56
CA PHE A 679 11.46 25.23 -15.00
C PHE A 679 11.52 24.61 -13.61
N PHE A 680 12.60 23.87 -13.35
CA PHE A 680 12.73 23.03 -12.15
C PHE A 680 13.91 23.42 -11.26
N SER A 681 14.93 24.05 -11.84
CA SER A 681 16.15 24.43 -11.10
C SER A 681 16.67 25.79 -11.55
N LEU A 682 17.27 26.53 -10.62
CA LEU A 682 17.85 27.84 -10.85
C LEU A 682 19.21 27.98 -10.18
N VAL A 683 20.07 28.82 -10.76
CA VAL A 683 21.30 29.32 -10.13
C VAL A 683 21.45 30.81 -10.41
N VAL A 684 21.87 31.58 -9.41
CA VAL A 684 22.17 33.01 -9.58
C VAL A 684 23.63 33.17 -9.95
N SER A 685 23.96 33.89 -11.03
CA SER A 685 25.32 34.18 -11.50
C SER A 685 25.55 35.70 -11.64
N PRO A 686 26.80 36.17 -11.85
CA PRO A 686 27.07 37.57 -12.16
C PRO A 686 26.38 38.08 -13.44
N LYS A 687 25.89 37.18 -14.30
CA LYS A 687 25.13 37.50 -15.52
C LYS A 687 23.62 37.56 -15.31
N GLY A 688 23.13 37.17 -14.14
CA GLY A 688 21.70 37.04 -13.85
C GLY A 688 21.33 35.64 -13.38
N VAL A 689 20.03 35.34 -13.38
CA VAL A 689 19.48 34.07 -12.87
C VAL A 689 19.30 33.09 -14.02
N LEU A 690 20.08 32.01 -14.03
CA LEU A 690 19.99 30.95 -15.03
C LEU A 690 19.01 29.88 -14.55
N LEU A 691 18.04 29.55 -15.40
CA LEU A 691 17.00 28.55 -15.17
C LEU A 691 17.19 27.37 -16.11
N ALA A 692 16.95 26.15 -15.63
CA ALA A 692 16.86 24.94 -16.46
C ALA A 692 15.49 24.25 -16.31
N SER A 693 14.94 23.83 -17.45
CA SER A 693 13.68 23.11 -17.57
C SER A 693 13.77 21.69 -17.03
N LYS A 694 12.62 21.14 -16.62
CA LYS A 694 12.51 19.75 -16.17
C LYS A 694 12.91 18.73 -17.23
N ASP A 695 12.66 19.04 -18.51
CA ASP A 695 13.09 18.23 -19.67
C ASP A 695 14.59 18.34 -19.98
N GLY A 696 15.33 19.18 -19.23
CA GLY A 696 16.76 19.38 -19.36
C GLY A 696 17.20 20.19 -20.58
N GLN A 697 16.34 20.43 -21.57
CA GLN A 697 16.74 20.94 -22.90
C GLN A 697 16.63 22.46 -23.03
N HIS A 698 15.90 23.11 -22.14
CA HIS A 698 15.57 24.52 -22.25
C HIS A 698 16.16 25.32 -21.10
N PHE A 699 16.79 26.44 -21.44
CA PHE A 699 17.44 27.32 -20.49
C PHE A 699 17.04 28.76 -20.74
N LEU A 700 16.79 29.49 -19.65
CA LEU A 700 16.52 30.92 -19.66
C LEU A 700 17.48 31.64 -18.72
N LEU A 701 18.03 32.75 -19.18
CA LEU A 701 18.79 33.67 -18.35
C LEU A 701 17.95 34.91 -18.10
N PHE A 702 17.62 35.17 -16.85
CA PHE A 702 16.98 36.41 -16.41
C PHE A 702 18.04 37.47 -16.12
N ASP A 703 18.03 38.56 -16.87
CA ASP A 703 18.90 39.71 -16.65
C ASP A 703 18.30 40.61 -15.56
N CYS A 704 18.95 40.67 -14.40
CA CYS A 704 18.50 41.45 -13.25
C CYS A 704 18.54 42.97 -13.47
N GLN A 705 19.27 43.49 -14.47
CA GLN A 705 19.34 44.92 -14.78
C GLN A 705 18.21 45.34 -15.71
N THR A 706 17.89 44.51 -16.71
CA THR A 706 16.86 44.81 -17.70
C THR A 706 15.49 44.23 -17.37
N GLU A 707 15.42 43.35 -16.36
CA GLU A 707 14.25 42.57 -15.97
C GLU A 707 13.64 41.76 -17.14
N LYS A 708 14.52 41.22 -18.01
CA LYS A 708 14.11 40.45 -19.20
C LYS A 708 14.75 39.07 -19.23
N PHE A 709 14.00 38.13 -19.80
CA PHE A 709 14.48 36.79 -20.10
C PHE A 709 15.12 36.73 -21.48
N HIS A 710 16.24 36.02 -21.54
CA HIS A 710 16.92 35.66 -22.77
C HIS A 710 17.09 34.14 -22.84
N ARG A 711 16.92 33.55 -24.03
CA ARG A 711 17.26 32.14 -24.22
C ARG A 711 18.76 31.97 -24.04
N TRP A 712 19.16 31.15 -23.09
CA TRP A 712 20.55 30.72 -22.98
C TRP A 712 20.72 29.40 -23.72
N THR A 713 21.78 29.27 -24.49
CA THR A 713 22.09 28.03 -25.20
C THR A 713 23.29 27.39 -24.52
N PRO A 714 23.18 26.15 -24.05
CA PRO A 714 24.31 25.48 -23.44
C PRO A 714 25.44 25.32 -24.45
N LEU A 715 26.67 25.43 -23.94
CA LEU A 715 27.90 25.29 -24.74
C LEU A 715 28.26 23.81 -25.01
N PHE A 716 27.49 22.91 -24.42
CA PHE A 716 27.59 21.45 -24.54
C PHE A 716 26.30 20.90 -25.14
N SER A 717 26.39 19.72 -25.75
CA SER A 717 25.23 19.03 -26.28
C SER A 717 24.36 18.52 -25.15
N VAL A 718 23.05 18.78 -25.22
CA VAL A 718 22.05 18.21 -24.31
C VAL A 718 21.15 17.28 -25.12
N PRO A 719 21.20 15.94 -24.90
CA PRO A 719 20.36 15.01 -25.64
C PRO A 719 18.87 15.23 -25.33
N SER A 720 18.02 15.05 -26.34
CA SER A 720 16.57 15.17 -26.19
C SER A 720 15.90 13.90 -25.65
N HIS A 721 16.60 12.77 -25.70
CA HIS A 721 16.12 11.46 -25.27
C HIS A 721 17.23 10.73 -24.51
N PRO A 722 16.89 9.89 -23.50
CA PRO A 722 17.85 9.03 -22.82
C PRO A 722 18.68 8.18 -23.80
N GLN A 723 19.96 8.00 -23.52
CA GLN A 723 20.85 7.14 -24.32
C GLN A 723 20.42 5.66 -24.31
N SER A 724 19.74 5.23 -23.25
CA SER A 724 19.24 3.87 -23.09
C SER A 724 18.06 3.85 -22.11
N CYS A 725 17.46 2.66 -21.95
CA CYS A 725 16.42 2.38 -20.98
C CYS A 725 16.92 2.28 -19.51
N TYR A 726 18.23 2.42 -19.28
CA TYR A 726 18.86 2.35 -17.95
C TYR A 726 19.03 3.76 -17.37
N TYR A 727 17.92 4.36 -16.95
CA TYR A 727 17.90 5.64 -16.28
C TYR A 727 16.86 5.66 -15.17
N ALA A 728 17.19 6.30 -14.05
CA ALA A 728 16.32 6.44 -12.89
C ALA A 728 16.30 7.90 -12.44
N CYS A 729 15.55 8.75 -13.15
CA CYS A 729 15.30 10.12 -12.68
C CYS A 729 14.06 10.74 -13.35
N PRO A 730 13.17 11.38 -12.57
CA PRO A 730 12.01 12.10 -13.11
C PRO A 730 12.34 13.46 -13.74
N ILE A 731 13.59 13.91 -13.61
CA ILE A 731 14.11 15.14 -14.21
C ILE A 731 15.21 14.78 -15.19
N SER A 732 15.21 15.40 -16.36
CA SER A 732 16.21 15.12 -17.41
C SER A 732 17.45 15.98 -17.28
N GLY A 733 17.37 17.11 -16.57
CA GLY A 733 18.54 17.93 -16.27
C GLY A 733 18.31 18.82 -15.05
N VAL A 734 19.39 19.13 -14.34
CA VAL A 734 19.33 19.92 -13.11
C VAL A 734 20.53 20.84 -12.97
N LEU A 735 20.25 22.12 -12.67
CA LEU A 735 21.23 23.11 -12.28
C LEU A 735 21.35 23.18 -10.76
N PHE A 736 22.59 23.26 -10.27
CA PHE A 736 22.85 23.48 -8.85
C PHE A 736 24.20 24.17 -8.66
N ARG A 737 24.42 24.74 -7.47
CA ARG A 737 25.75 25.22 -7.06
C ARG A 737 26.42 24.14 -6.21
N HIS A 738 27.59 23.69 -6.63
CA HIS A 738 28.44 22.83 -5.81
C HIS A 738 29.26 23.69 -4.86
N ILE A 739 29.19 23.40 -3.57
CA ILE A 739 29.89 24.10 -2.49
C ILE A 739 30.86 23.07 -1.90
N SER A 740 32.17 23.28 -2.06
CA SER A 740 33.16 22.32 -1.58
C SER A 740 33.24 22.34 -0.05
N ASP A 741 33.33 21.15 0.55
CA ASP A 741 33.47 20.91 1.99
C ASP A 741 34.67 21.63 2.65
N GLU A 742 35.73 21.96 1.90
CA GLU A 742 36.95 22.56 2.43
C GLU A 742 36.88 24.06 2.67
N ALA A 743 35.88 24.75 2.12
CA ALA A 743 35.81 26.18 2.27
C ALA A 743 34.86 26.53 3.42
N GLY A 744 35.40 27.25 4.41
CA GLY A 744 34.69 27.62 5.62
C GLY A 744 33.39 28.38 5.31
N SER A 745 32.44 28.31 6.23
CA SER A 745 31.06 28.85 6.13
C SER A 745 30.92 30.30 5.68
N GLN A 746 32.02 31.07 5.64
CA GLN A 746 32.04 32.50 5.29
C GLN A 746 32.62 32.82 3.90
N GLN A 747 33.24 31.87 3.18
CA GLN A 747 33.75 32.11 1.83
C GLN A 747 33.39 30.92 0.93
N LEU A 748 32.36 31.04 0.08
CA LEU A 748 32.18 30.16 -1.08
C LEU A 748 31.16 30.79 -2.03
N HIS A 749 31.64 31.46 -3.06
CA HIS A 749 30.92 31.39 -4.32
C HIS A 749 31.11 29.95 -4.81
N GLY A 750 30.17 29.05 -4.45
CA GLY A 750 30.16 27.70 -4.99
C GLY A 750 30.18 27.74 -6.52
N THR A 751 30.49 26.66 -7.21
CA THR A 751 30.60 26.67 -8.68
C THR A 751 29.35 26.11 -9.34
N ILE A 752 28.99 26.61 -10.52
CA ILE A 752 27.77 26.19 -11.22
C ILE A 752 27.97 24.79 -11.79
N ARG A 753 26.98 23.91 -11.57
CA ARG A 753 26.89 22.58 -12.14
C ARG A 753 25.60 22.40 -12.92
N TYR A 754 25.70 21.61 -13.98
CA TYR A 754 24.56 21.04 -14.68
C TYR A 754 24.77 19.54 -14.82
N PHE A 755 23.84 18.75 -14.29
CA PHE A 755 23.83 17.31 -14.53
C PHE A 755 22.77 16.98 -15.58
N SER A 756 23.18 16.31 -16.65
CA SER A 756 22.31 15.83 -17.71
C SER A 756 22.07 14.33 -17.52
N MET A 757 20.83 13.96 -17.25
CA MET A 757 20.46 12.55 -17.05
C MET A 757 20.46 11.73 -18.35
N PRO A 758 20.03 12.24 -19.52
CA PRO A 758 19.99 11.46 -20.75
C PRO A 758 21.33 10.84 -21.17
N ASP A 759 22.43 11.57 -20.99
CA ASP A 759 23.80 11.09 -21.23
C ASP A 759 24.59 10.79 -19.95
N ARG A 760 23.99 11.03 -18.78
CA ARG A 760 24.55 10.81 -17.44
C ARG A 760 25.85 11.59 -17.20
N LYS A 761 25.92 12.82 -17.72
CA LYS A 761 27.12 13.67 -17.64
C LYS A 761 26.95 14.85 -16.68
N LEU A 762 28.03 15.14 -15.95
CA LEU A 762 28.13 16.31 -15.09
C LEU A 762 29.01 17.37 -15.76
N TYR A 763 28.52 18.61 -15.79
CA TYR A 763 29.22 19.74 -16.39
C TYR A 763 29.43 20.84 -15.35
N ALA A 764 30.66 21.33 -15.22
CA ALA A 764 30.98 22.58 -14.56
C ALA A 764 30.84 23.75 -15.54
N ILE A 765 30.11 24.78 -15.15
CA ILE A 765 29.86 25.98 -15.97
C ILE A 765 30.55 27.17 -15.29
N SER A 766 31.24 28.01 -16.06
CA SER A 766 31.88 29.21 -15.52
C SER A 766 30.86 30.27 -15.11
N GLU A 767 31.18 31.10 -14.11
CA GLU A 767 30.29 32.17 -13.61
C GLU A 767 29.88 33.19 -14.67
N ASP A 768 30.70 33.39 -15.71
CA ASP A 768 30.36 34.26 -16.84
C ASP A 768 29.44 33.59 -17.88
N LEU A 769 29.13 32.30 -17.69
CA LEU A 769 28.32 31.43 -18.55
C LEU A 769 28.89 31.25 -19.96
N LYS A 770 30.21 31.45 -20.15
CA LYS A 770 30.89 31.40 -21.46
C LYS A 770 31.83 30.21 -21.68
N SER A 771 32.04 29.40 -20.66
CA SER A 771 32.85 28.18 -20.77
C SER A 771 32.29 27.06 -19.91
N TYR A 772 32.69 25.84 -20.22
CA TYR A 772 32.33 24.66 -19.45
C TYR A 772 33.46 23.64 -19.40
N LYS A 773 33.40 22.73 -18.44
CA LYS A 773 34.25 21.55 -18.33
C LYS A 773 33.38 20.34 -17.98
N GLU A 774 33.50 19.25 -18.72
CA GLU A 774 32.90 17.96 -18.34
C GLU A 774 33.67 17.37 -17.15
N ILE A 775 32.93 16.93 -16.12
CA ILE A 775 33.47 16.23 -14.96
C ILE A 775 33.20 14.73 -15.16
N PRO A 776 34.24 13.91 -15.34
CA PRO A 776 34.05 12.47 -15.50
C PRO A 776 33.53 11.84 -14.21
N ILE A 777 32.57 10.93 -14.34
CA ILE A 777 32.04 10.10 -13.26
C ILE A 777 32.45 8.67 -13.57
N GLN A 778 33.36 8.11 -12.79
CA GLN A 778 33.94 6.80 -13.05
C GLN A 778 34.01 5.99 -11.77
N PHE A 779 33.65 4.70 -11.88
CA PHE A 779 33.75 3.71 -10.81
C PHE A 779 34.65 2.59 -11.31
N LEU A 780 35.48 2.03 -10.43
CA LEU A 780 36.32 0.91 -10.80
C LEU A 780 35.43 -0.30 -11.14
N SER A 781 35.50 -0.78 -12.39
CA SER A 781 34.58 -1.81 -12.89
C SER A 781 34.71 -3.17 -12.20
N ASN A 782 35.89 -3.49 -11.63
CA ASN A 782 36.09 -4.72 -10.87
C ASN A 782 35.32 -4.66 -9.55
N ASP A 783 35.44 -3.55 -8.82
CA ASP A 783 34.73 -3.32 -7.55
C ASP A 783 33.21 -3.47 -7.72
N LEU A 784 32.65 -2.88 -8.78
CA LEU A 784 31.23 -2.98 -9.09
C LEU A 784 30.75 -4.43 -9.29
N LYS A 785 31.58 -5.26 -9.91
CA LYS A 785 31.25 -6.67 -10.18
C LYS A 785 31.44 -7.54 -8.94
N GLU A 786 32.53 -7.34 -8.22
CA GLU A 786 32.90 -8.13 -7.03
C GLU A 786 31.96 -7.86 -5.86
N HIS A 787 31.48 -6.62 -5.72
CA HIS A 787 30.65 -6.19 -4.59
C HIS A 787 29.17 -6.06 -4.91
N CYS A 788 28.71 -6.59 -6.06
CA CYS A 788 27.28 -6.61 -6.39
C CYS A 788 26.45 -7.38 -5.34
N TYR A 789 25.18 -7.03 -5.13
CA TYR A 789 24.37 -7.58 -4.03
C TYR A 789 23.75 -8.96 -4.34
N GLY A 790 23.32 -9.23 -5.57
CA GLY A 790 22.65 -10.49 -5.97
C GLY A 790 21.25 -10.66 -5.39
N PHE A 791 20.94 -11.82 -4.80
CA PHE A 791 19.69 -12.03 -4.05
C PHE A 791 19.79 -11.53 -2.62
N ALA A 792 18.97 -10.55 -2.26
CA ALA A 792 18.95 -9.95 -0.94
C ALA A 792 17.55 -9.40 -0.58
N ARG A 793 17.33 -9.09 0.70
CA ARG A 793 16.23 -8.20 1.10
C ARG A 793 16.41 -6.87 0.38
N HIS A 794 15.36 -6.31 -0.20
CA HIS A 794 15.51 -5.06 -0.94
C HIS A 794 15.50 -3.85 -0.02
N ALA A 795 14.48 -3.74 0.83
CA ALA A 795 14.29 -2.66 1.80
C ALA A 795 13.36 -3.16 2.92
N PRO A 796 13.18 -2.43 4.05
CA PRO A 796 12.27 -2.88 5.11
C PRO A 796 10.83 -3.18 4.65
N TRP A 797 10.35 -2.51 3.59
CA TRP A 797 9.02 -2.68 2.99
C TRP A 797 9.00 -3.47 1.66
N ARG A 798 10.15 -4.03 1.23
CA ARG A 798 10.26 -4.84 0.01
C ARG A 798 11.13 -6.08 0.27
N ARG A 799 10.61 -7.24 -0.13
CA ARG A 799 11.14 -8.54 0.31
C ARG A 799 12.34 -9.03 -0.50
N TYR A 800 12.84 -10.17 -0.07
CA TYR A 800 13.94 -10.92 -0.62
C TYR A 800 13.67 -11.29 -2.08
N GLY A 801 14.60 -10.92 -2.93
CA GLY A 801 14.56 -11.18 -4.36
C GLY A 801 15.79 -10.63 -5.06
N CYS A 802 15.80 -10.72 -6.38
CA CYS A 802 16.76 -10.03 -7.22
C CYS A 802 16.01 -9.00 -8.08
N TYR A 803 16.52 -7.78 -8.19
CA TYR A 803 15.84 -6.67 -8.83
C TYR A 803 16.57 -6.30 -10.11
N GLU A 804 15.82 -6.17 -11.19
CA GLU A 804 16.40 -5.95 -12.51
C GLU A 804 17.08 -4.58 -12.62
N ASP A 805 18.37 -4.61 -12.96
CA ASP A 805 19.21 -3.43 -13.17
C ASP A 805 20.30 -3.74 -14.21
N ALA A 806 21.29 -2.85 -14.36
CA ALA A 806 22.38 -3.02 -15.32
C ALA A 806 23.31 -4.21 -15.02
N PHE A 807 23.32 -4.73 -13.79
CA PHE A 807 24.12 -5.88 -13.36
C PHE A 807 23.29 -7.17 -13.30
N HIS A 808 22.00 -7.06 -13.00
CA HIS A 808 21.07 -8.17 -12.84
C HIS A 808 20.07 -8.19 -14.00
N THR A 809 20.45 -8.80 -15.11
CA THR A 809 19.59 -8.86 -16.32
C THR A 809 18.70 -10.11 -16.32
N LEU A 810 17.54 -10.01 -16.98
CA LEU A 810 16.64 -11.17 -17.15
C LEU A 810 17.35 -12.39 -17.77
N PRO A 811 18.15 -12.28 -18.86
CA PRO A 811 18.91 -13.42 -19.37
C PRO A 811 19.87 -14.03 -18.34
N ALA A 812 20.61 -13.20 -17.58
CA ALA A 812 21.52 -13.71 -16.55
C ALA A 812 20.79 -14.43 -15.41
N PHE A 813 19.59 -13.95 -15.02
CA PHE A 813 18.73 -14.66 -14.07
C PHE A 813 18.31 -16.04 -14.60
N LEU A 814 17.89 -16.12 -15.87
CA LEU A 814 17.50 -17.38 -16.48
C LEU A 814 18.67 -18.35 -16.56
N ASP A 815 19.85 -17.87 -16.94
CA ASP A 815 21.05 -18.68 -17.12
C ASP A 815 21.73 -19.05 -15.80
N GLY A 816 21.33 -18.42 -14.68
CA GLY A 816 21.93 -18.65 -13.36
C GLY A 816 23.32 -18.03 -13.23
N THR A 817 23.58 -16.95 -13.96
CA THR A 817 24.88 -16.25 -14.03
C THR A 817 24.82 -14.85 -13.42
N LEU A 818 23.83 -14.57 -12.56
CA LEU A 818 23.73 -13.30 -11.85
C LEU A 818 24.96 -13.09 -10.95
N PRO A 819 25.52 -11.87 -10.88
CA PRO A 819 26.59 -11.54 -9.95
C PRO A 819 26.05 -11.40 -8.51
N GLY A 820 26.96 -11.34 -7.54
CA GLY A 820 26.63 -11.19 -6.12
C GLY A 820 26.11 -12.47 -5.45
N SER A 821 25.28 -12.31 -4.42
CA SER A 821 24.77 -13.43 -3.63
C SER A 821 23.86 -14.34 -4.44
N SER A 822 24.08 -15.66 -4.36
CA SER A 822 23.17 -16.65 -4.92
C SER A 822 21.84 -16.70 -4.14
N PHE A 823 20.78 -17.19 -4.79
CA PHE A 823 19.49 -17.40 -4.14
C PHE A 823 19.60 -18.33 -2.92
N ASP A 824 19.09 -17.87 -1.78
CA ASP A 824 19.02 -18.62 -0.52
C ASP A 824 17.54 -18.76 -0.09
N SER A 825 17.03 -19.99 -0.19
CA SER A 825 15.64 -20.30 0.17
C SER A 825 15.35 -20.07 1.65
N VAL A 826 16.31 -20.26 2.56
CA VAL A 826 16.10 -20.10 3.99
C VAL A 826 15.98 -18.62 4.33
N LYS A 827 16.89 -17.79 3.80
CA LYS A 827 16.81 -16.32 3.96
C LYS A 827 15.54 -15.75 3.36
N ALA A 828 15.12 -16.25 2.18
CA ALA A 828 13.86 -15.85 1.57
C ALA A 828 12.66 -16.13 2.49
N ILE A 829 12.53 -17.37 3.00
CA ILE A 829 11.42 -17.74 3.89
C ILE A 829 11.43 -16.89 5.17
N GLN A 830 12.60 -16.71 5.80
CA GLN A 830 12.73 -15.89 7.01
C GLN A 830 12.28 -14.44 6.77
N ASP A 831 12.70 -13.84 5.65
CA ASP A 831 12.33 -12.46 5.31
C ASP A 831 10.83 -12.27 5.04
N TYR A 832 10.17 -13.24 4.41
CA TYR A 832 8.72 -13.21 4.18
C TYR A 832 7.92 -13.55 5.46
N GLN A 833 8.42 -14.42 6.33
CA GLN A 833 7.76 -14.74 7.61
C GLN A 833 7.62 -13.51 8.53
N GLU A 834 8.52 -12.54 8.42
CA GLU A 834 8.44 -11.28 9.16
C GLU A 834 7.16 -10.45 8.93
N ILE A 835 6.41 -10.74 7.86
CA ILE A 835 5.16 -10.04 7.51
C ILE A 835 3.98 -10.97 7.29
N ILE A 836 4.07 -12.23 7.70
CA ILE A 836 2.99 -13.21 7.54
C ILE A 836 2.77 -13.90 8.88
N GLU A 837 1.68 -13.54 9.55
CA GLU A 837 1.23 -14.26 10.73
C GLU A 837 0.56 -15.57 10.28
N ASN A 838 0.81 -16.65 11.01
CA ASN A 838 0.18 -17.96 10.77
C ASN A 838 0.41 -18.48 9.34
N ALA A 839 1.63 -18.33 8.83
CA ALA A 839 2.06 -18.83 7.51
C ALA A 839 2.08 -20.38 7.41
N ASP A 840 1.79 -21.09 8.51
CA ASP A 840 1.75 -22.55 8.61
C ASP A 840 0.47 -23.18 8.02
N GLY A 841 -0.46 -22.34 7.56
CA GLY A 841 -1.73 -22.74 6.98
C GLY A 841 -2.89 -22.79 7.98
N THR A 842 -2.76 -22.09 9.11
CA THR A 842 -3.77 -22.05 10.18
C THR A 842 -4.49 -20.70 10.29
N CYS A 843 -4.29 -19.78 9.35
CA CYS A 843 -4.89 -18.43 9.40
C CYS A 843 -6.42 -18.49 9.47
N GLY A 844 -7.06 -19.29 8.61
CA GLY A 844 -8.51 -19.40 8.54
C GLY A 844 -9.13 -19.92 9.84
N GLN A 845 -8.51 -20.95 10.43
CA GLN A 845 -8.90 -21.51 11.71
C GLN A 845 -8.81 -20.46 12.83
N LYS A 846 -7.66 -19.77 12.94
CA LYS A 846 -7.44 -18.74 13.97
C LYS A 846 -8.38 -17.55 13.81
N THR A 847 -8.70 -17.18 12.56
CA THR A 847 -9.68 -16.14 12.25
C THR A 847 -11.08 -16.54 12.74
N HIS A 848 -11.53 -17.76 12.41
CA HIS A 848 -12.81 -18.29 12.85
C HIS A 848 -12.90 -18.33 14.39
N GLU A 849 -11.88 -18.87 15.06
CA GLU A 849 -11.81 -18.93 16.52
C GLU A 849 -11.86 -17.54 17.15
N ALA A 850 -11.13 -16.56 16.61
CA ALA A 850 -11.14 -15.18 17.10
C ALA A 850 -12.52 -14.53 17.00
N VAL A 851 -13.18 -14.64 15.84
CA VAL A 851 -14.51 -14.07 15.62
C VAL A 851 -15.58 -14.77 16.48
N LYS A 852 -15.52 -16.11 16.59
CA LYS A 852 -16.41 -16.89 17.46
C LYS A 852 -16.28 -16.45 18.92
N ASN A 853 -15.06 -16.29 19.42
CA ASN A 853 -14.80 -15.84 20.78
C ASN A 853 -15.35 -14.43 21.05
N ILE A 854 -15.22 -13.51 20.09
CA ILE A 854 -15.80 -12.16 20.17
C ILE A 854 -17.33 -12.23 20.33
N LEU A 855 -17.99 -13.07 19.53
CA LEU A 855 -19.45 -13.23 19.58
C LEU A 855 -19.95 -13.87 20.87
N LEU A 856 -19.18 -14.79 21.46
CA LEU A 856 -19.53 -15.49 22.69
C LEU A 856 -19.25 -14.65 23.95
N ASN A 857 -18.16 -13.89 23.99
CA ASN A 857 -17.77 -13.10 25.16
C ASN A 857 -18.64 -11.85 25.36
N GLN A 858 -19.19 -11.27 24.28
CA GLN A 858 -20.11 -10.13 24.41
C GLN A 858 -21.45 -10.49 25.05
N SER A 859 -21.85 -11.77 25.01
CA SER A 859 -23.03 -12.28 25.72
C SER A 859 -22.88 -12.22 27.25
N LYS A 860 -21.65 -12.13 27.78
CA LYS A 860 -21.38 -12.08 29.23
C LYS A 860 -21.35 -10.66 29.81
N GLY A 861 -21.21 -9.63 28.96
CA GLY A 861 -21.05 -8.22 29.37
C GLY A 861 -22.35 -7.42 29.52
N ARG A 862 -23.52 -8.07 29.40
CA ARG A 862 -24.86 -7.47 29.62
C ARG A 862 -25.62 -8.12 30.79
N ARG A 863 -24.92 -8.79 31.70
CA ARG A 863 -25.51 -9.29 32.96
C ARG A 863 -25.44 -8.24 34.04
#